data_AF-A0A8C9AV79-F1
#
_entry.id   AF-A0A8C9AV79-F1
#
_cell.length_a   1.000
_cell.length_b   1.000
_cell.length_c   1.000
_cell.angle_alpha   90.00
_cell.angle_beta   90.00
_cell.angle_gamma   90.00
#
_symmetry.space_group_name_H-M   'P 1'
#
loop_
_entity.id
_entity.type
_entity.pdbx_description
1 polymer ?
#
loop_
_entity_poly.entity_id
_entity_poly.type
_entity_poly.pdbx_seq_one_letter_code
_entity_poly.pdbx_strand_id
1 'polypeptide(L)'
;MGCAQSVHASESRAVYHGGNEAEDAPVPAAPPLQPGGPRLPPVQTTAASARSCGSSLVESEGSGGSGSSNGSTVAVADIQFGPMRFHPDQLQVLLVFPKEDKQCNGFCRACEKAGFKCTVIKETQTALACFLDKHHDIIIIDHRNPQQLDGEVLCRSIRSSELSENTVIVGVVRRAVREESSVMSLIEAGFTRRYVENPSAMACYNELLQMEFGLVHPQLKLRACNSMFTALEKSQEAIEITSEDHIVQYANPAFETTMGYESGELIGKDLAEVPVNEKKADLLETINACIRIGKEWQGICSAKEKNGDNVQQNVKILPVIGQGGKIRHYVSIVRACNGNNKATKIAECVQSDTHTDHQSGKHNDRRKSSLDVRTAASRTSKVSSQRRRSSTARIHSMKIEAPITKAINIISAAQESSPMPVTEALDRVLEILRTTELYSPQFDAKDDDPHAIDLVGGLMSDVFRRPSRNEYVLSTKNLQQASSSVITPTSLHDIPSQITQAMENEECWDFDIFELEAATHKRPLIYLGLKIFARFGVCEVLKCSETTLRSWLQIIEANYHASNPYHNSTHSADVLHATAYFLCKERIKQTLDPLDEVTALIAATVHDLDHPGRTNSFLCNAGSELAILYNDTAVLERHHAALAFQLTTGDDKCNIFKNMERSDYRSLRQSIIDMVLATEMTKHFEHVNKFVNSINKPLAALEEDGEADKNQEAIITMLRTPDNRSLIKRMLIKCADVSNPCRPLEQCIEWAARISEEYFSQTDEEKRQDLPVVMPVFDRNTCSIPKSQISFIDYFITDMFAAWDAFVDLPELMQHLDNNFKYWKGLDEMKLRSLRPPPE
;
A
#
# COMPACT_ATOMS: atom_id res chain seq x y z
N MET A 1 68.19 20.06 13.90
CA MET A 1 68.64 21.43 13.59
C MET A 1 67.38 22.26 13.36
N GLY A 2 67.17 23.42 13.97
CA GLY A 2 67.93 24.07 15.05
C GLY A 2 67.25 25.37 15.52
N CYS A 3 67.40 25.69 16.80
CA CYS A 3 66.97 26.94 17.47
C CYS A 3 65.47 27.25 17.51
N ALA A 4 65.10 28.07 18.49
CA ALA A 4 63.77 28.61 18.74
C ALA A 4 63.86 30.13 18.90
N GLN A 5 62.73 30.84 18.94
CA GLN A 5 62.54 31.93 19.91
C GLN A 5 61.08 32.38 20.04
N SER A 6 60.75 32.83 21.25
CA SER A 6 59.53 33.56 21.61
C SER A 6 59.91 34.98 22.04
N VAL A 7 59.15 36.00 21.64
CA VAL A 7 59.34 37.39 22.07
C VAL A 7 58.00 37.99 22.52
N HIS A 8 58.06 38.86 23.53
CA HIS A 8 56.93 39.50 24.21
C HIS A 8 56.96 41.03 23.99
N ALA A 9 55.83 41.69 24.27
CA ALA A 9 55.69 43.15 24.45
C ALA A 9 55.83 44.00 23.14
N SER A 10 55.42 45.27 23.10
CA SER A 10 55.08 46.20 24.21
C SER A 10 53.88 47.12 23.96
N GLU A 11 53.42 47.74 25.05
CA GLU A 11 52.35 48.75 25.08
C GLU A 11 52.78 50.08 24.41
N SER A 12 51.79 50.91 24.04
CA SER A 12 51.88 52.37 24.23
C SER A 12 50.48 52.98 24.34
N ARG A 13 50.36 54.11 25.06
CA ARG A 13 49.08 54.67 25.56
C ARG A 13 49.15 56.20 25.59
N ALA A 14 48.18 56.88 24.99
CA ALA A 14 48.04 58.34 25.03
C ALA A 14 46.56 58.76 25.04
N VAL A 15 46.26 59.94 25.60
CA VAL A 15 44.92 60.50 25.93
C VAL A 15 44.97 62.04 25.75
N TYR A 16 43.81 62.73 25.85
CA TYR A 16 43.59 64.20 25.91
C TYR A 16 43.31 64.90 24.54
N HIS A 17 42.40 65.89 24.41
CA HIS A 17 41.21 66.29 25.21
C HIS A 17 40.30 67.30 24.46
N GLY A 18 38.99 67.36 24.80
CA GLY A 18 38.06 68.51 24.57
C GLY A 18 37.49 68.72 23.14
N GLY A 19 36.27 69.23 22.95
CA GLY A 19 35.15 69.46 23.89
C GLY A 19 34.09 70.47 23.40
N ASN A 20 32.83 70.33 23.88
CA ASN A 20 31.73 71.34 23.92
C ASN A 20 31.12 71.82 22.55
N GLU A 21 29.86 72.28 22.38
CA GLU A 21 28.65 72.58 23.22
C GLU A 21 27.37 71.95 22.56
N ALA A 22 26.31 71.54 23.29
CA ALA A 22 25.02 72.21 23.63
C ALA A 22 24.10 72.62 22.43
N GLU A 23 22.76 72.68 22.48
CA GLU A 23 21.70 72.48 23.53
C GLU A 23 20.69 71.37 23.03
N ASP A 24 19.41 71.15 23.39
CA ASP A 24 18.38 71.65 24.34
C ASP A 24 17.31 70.53 24.60
N ALA A 25 16.42 70.64 25.61
CA ALA A 25 15.15 69.88 25.74
C ALA A 25 14.16 70.57 26.72
N PRO A 26 12.81 70.48 26.54
CA PRO A 26 11.96 69.76 27.53
C PRO A 26 10.62 69.17 27.00
N VAL A 27 9.81 68.52 27.87
CA VAL A 27 8.56 67.78 27.50
C VAL A 27 7.42 67.91 28.54
N PRO A 28 6.19 68.33 28.15
CA PRO A 28 4.99 68.13 29.00
C PRO A 28 3.63 67.82 28.30
N ALA A 29 2.92 66.78 28.80
CA ALA A 29 1.45 66.66 28.90
C ALA A 29 0.51 66.55 27.65
N ALA A 30 -0.79 66.37 27.92
CA ALA A 30 -1.94 66.17 27.01
C ALA A 30 -3.21 66.86 27.62
N PRO A 31 -4.44 66.88 27.02
CA PRO A 31 -4.96 66.43 25.70
C PRO A 31 -5.51 67.69 24.92
N PRO A 32 -6.75 67.86 24.35
CA PRO A 32 -7.84 66.97 23.85
C PRO A 32 -8.48 67.42 22.47
N LEU A 33 -9.73 66.95 22.20
CA LEU A 33 -10.79 67.50 21.29
C LEU A 33 -10.87 67.10 19.79
N GLN A 34 -12.12 67.05 19.29
CA GLN A 34 -12.56 66.91 17.88
C GLN A 34 -13.11 68.26 17.37
N PRO A 35 -13.25 68.51 16.04
CA PRO A 35 -14.43 68.09 15.24
C PRO A 35 -14.05 67.63 13.80
N GLY A 36 -14.94 67.24 12.86
CA GLY A 36 -16.42 67.13 12.85
C GLY A 36 -16.94 66.43 11.55
N GLY A 37 -18.27 66.22 11.45
CA GLY A 37 -18.94 65.50 10.33
C GLY A 37 -19.22 66.32 9.06
N PRO A 38 -20.02 65.81 8.08
CA PRO A 38 -21.45 65.41 8.26
C PRO A 38 -21.73 63.92 7.94
N ARG A 39 -22.67 63.19 8.59
CA ARG A 39 -24.15 63.31 8.70
C ARG A 39 -24.89 63.01 7.36
N LEU A 40 -25.65 61.91 7.22
CA LEU A 40 -27.00 61.56 7.79
C LEU A 40 -28.14 62.42 7.19
N PRO A 41 -29.42 61.93 7.06
CA PRO A 41 -30.11 60.83 7.78
C PRO A 41 -31.00 59.97 6.81
N PRO A 42 -32.21 59.43 7.13
CA PRO A 42 -32.82 58.96 8.40
C PRO A 42 -33.36 57.49 8.37
N VAL A 43 -33.93 57.07 9.50
CA VAL A 43 -34.64 55.79 9.77
C VAL A 43 -36.14 55.89 9.42
N GLN A 44 -36.83 54.81 8.97
CA GLN A 44 -38.10 54.34 9.58
C GLN A 44 -38.77 53.08 8.96
N THR A 45 -39.67 52.51 9.78
CA THR A 45 -40.36 51.21 9.76
C THR A 45 -41.80 51.22 9.21
N THR A 46 -42.23 50.14 8.55
CA THR A 46 -43.60 49.55 8.52
C THR A 46 -43.49 48.11 7.93
N ALA A 47 -44.19 47.04 8.35
CA ALA A 47 -45.62 46.77 8.60
C ALA A 47 -46.47 46.67 7.30
N ALA A 48 -47.34 45.68 7.05
CA ALA A 48 -47.66 44.41 7.75
C ALA A 48 -48.60 43.50 6.87
N SER A 49 -48.89 42.27 7.34
CA SER A 49 -50.02 41.39 6.91
C SER A 49 -49.86 40.67 5.54
N ALA A 50 -50.46 39.49 5.29
CA ALA A 50 -51.52 38.78 6.01
C ALA A 50 -51.53 37.23 5.81
N ARG A 51 -51.90 36.48 6.88
CA ARG A 51 -52.73 35.24 6.91
C ARG A 51 -52.27 33.96 6.15
N SER A 52 -52.52 32.73 6.61
CA SER A 52 -53.09 32.24 7.89
C SER A 52 -52.99 30.72 8.04
N CYS A 53 -52.81 30.25 9.28
CA CYS A 53 -53.12 28.89 9.81
C CYS A 53 -52.41 27.66 9.19
N GLY A 54 -51.89 26.73 9.99
CA GLY A 54 -51.74 26.76 11.46
C GLY A 54 -51.33 25.42 12.08
N SER A 55 -50.80 25.46 13.29
CA SER A 55 -50.57 24.30 14.14
C SER A 55 -50.90 24.63 15.60
N SER A 56 -51.65 23.74 16.25
CA SER A 56 -51.96 23.72 17.68
C SER A 56 -51.03 22.72 18.38
N LEU A 57 -50.35 23.06 19.48
CA LEU A 57 -50.76 22.83 20.90
C LEU A 57 -50.98 21.32 21.20
N VAL A 58 -50.51 20.73 22.30
CA VAL A 58 -50.48 21.15 23.73
C VAL A 58 -49.25 20.49 24.42
N GLU A 59 -48.32 21.22 25.06
CA GLU A 59 -48.06 21.36 26.53
C GLU A 59 -47.61 20.05 27.27
N SER A 60 -46.91 20.05 28.41
CA SER A 60 -46.75 21.08 29.45
C SER A 60 -45.38 21.12 30.18
N GLU A 61 -45.11 22.31 30.74
CA GLU A 61 -44.47 22.70 32.03
C GLU A 61 -43.75 21.65 32.94
N GLY A 62 -42.74 22.04 33.75
CA GLY A 62 -42.10 23.36 33.91
C GLY A 62 -41.23 23.51 35.18
N SER A 63 -40.45 24.61 35.25
CA SER A 63 -39.49 25.01 36.31
C SER A 63 -38.25 24.09 36.51
N GLY A 64 -37.08 24.57 36.96
CA GLY A 64 -36.64 25.96 37.15
C GLY A 64 -35.36 26.06 38.01
N GLY A 65 -34.28 26.67 37.48
CA GLY A 65 -33.03 26.86 38.24
C GLY A 65 -31.91 27.50 37.42
N SER A 66 -31.24 28.51 37.99
CA SER A 66 -30.16 29.25 37.34
C SER A 66 -28.77 28.73 37.71
N GLY A 67 -27.91 28.44 36.74
CA GLY A 67 -26.51 28.06 36.95
C GLY A 67 -25.65 28.31 35.71
N SER A 68 -24.48 28.92 35.87
CA SER A 68 -23.58 29.30 34.77
C SER A 68 -22.44 28.32 34.58
N SER A 69 -22.27 27.81 33.36
CA SER A 69 -20.94 27.57 32.75
C SER A 69 -21.08 27.22 31.26
N ASN A 70 -20.26 27.83 30.39
CA ASN A 70 -20.13 27.38 29.01
C ASN A 70 -19.43 26.01 28.97
N GLY A 71 -20.13 24.99 28.48
CA GLY A 71 -19.56 23.70 28.12
C GLY A 71 -20.23 23.19 26.86
N SER A 72 -19.57 23.35 25.71
CA SER A 72 -20.05 22.77 24.45
C SER A 72 -19.83 21.26 24.48
N THR A 73 -20.85 20.51 24.88
CA THR A 73 -20.86 19.05 24.76
C THR A 73 -20.68 18.67 23.30
N VAL A 74 -19.49 18.22 22.93
CA VAL A 74 -19.23 17.57 21.64
C VAL A 74 -20.12 16.33 21.61
N ALA A 75 -21.02 16.25 20.63
CA ALA A 75 -21.82 15.05 20.43
C ALA A 75 -20.88 13.90 20.07
N VAL A 76 -20.85 12.87 20.91
CA VAL A 76 -20.17 11.61 20.58
C VAL A 76 -20.86 11.04 19.35
N ALA A 77 -20.10 10.72 18.32
CA ALA A 77 -20.67 10.20 17.08
C ALA A 77 -21.17 8.77 17.30
N ASP A 78 -22.45 8.51 17.01
CA ASP A 78 -23.05 7.18 17.05
C ASP A 78 -22.21 6.20 16.20
N ILE A 79 -21.78 5.09 16.80
CA ILE A 79 -21.08 4.04 16.07
C ILE A 79 -22.14 3.15 15.42
N GLN A 80 -22.46 3.48 14.17
CA GLN A 80 -23.43 2.74 13.37
C GLN A 80 -22.76 1.54 12.68
N PHE A 81 -23.27 0.33 12.94
CA PHE A 81 -22.93 -0.91 12.27
C PHE A 81 -24.17 -1.44 11.53
N GLY A 82 -24.25 -1.19 10.22
CA GLY A 82 -25.46 -1.48 9.45
C GLY A 82 -26.68 -0.71 9.99
N PRO A 83 -27.80 -1.36 10.34
CA PRO A 83 -28.93 -0.71 11.01
C PRO A 83 -28.73 -0.55 12.53
N MET A 84 -27.75 -1.24 13.13
CA MET A 84 -27.50 -1.23 14.57
C MET A 84 -26.72 0.02 14.96
N ARG A 85 -27.22 0.81 15.92
CA ARG A 85 -26.49 1.94 16.50
C ARG A 85 -26.00 1.59 17.89
N PHE A 86 -24.70 1.71 18.11
CA PHE A 86 -24.15 1.82 19.45
C PHE A 86 -24.02 3.30 19.78
N HIS A 87 -24.78 3.73 20.79
CA HIS A 87 -24.45 4.94 21.52
C HIS A 87 -23.21 4.60 22.36
N PRO A 88 -22.03 5.19 22.12
CA PRO A 88 -20.88 4.94 22.96
C PRO A 88 -21.09 5.72 24.26
N ASP A 89 -21.33 5.01 25.37
CA ASP A 89 -21.13 5.61 26.67
C ASP A 89 -19.71 6.16 26.76
N GLN A 90 -19.55 7.30 27.42
CA GLN A 90 -18.27 7.99 27.55
C GLN A 90 -17.20 7.01 28.07
N LEU A 91 -16.15 6.72 27.29
CA LEU A 91 -15.18 5.66 27.61
C LEU A 91 -14.62 5.80 29.04
N GLN A 92 -14.66 4.69 29.78
CA GLN A 92 -14.29 4.63 31.19
C GLN A 92 -12.82 4.20 31.34
N VAL A 93 -11.98 5.10 31.88
CA VAL A 93 -10.53 4.87 32.03
C VAL A 93 -10.15 4.85 33.51
N LEU A 94 -9.59 3.72 33.97
CA LEU A 94 -9.06 3.55 35.32
C LEU A 94 -7.54 3.75 35.32
N LEU A 95 -7.05 4.74 36.07
CA LEU A 95 -5.62 4.99 36.28
C LEU A 95 -5.22 4.48 37.68
N VAL A 96 -4.39 3.44 37.74
CA VAL A 96 -3.87 2.87 38.99
C VAL A 96 -2.42 3.33 39.20
N PHE A 97 -2.25 4.44 39.93
CA PHE A 97 -0.97 5.11 40.16
C PHE A 97 -0.79 5.40 41.66
N PRO A 98 0.21 4.81 42.34
CA PRO A 98 0.46 5.07 43.77
C PRO A 98 0.83 6.51 44.10
N LYS A 99 1.19 7.32 43.09
CA LYS A 99 1.62 8.71 43.22
C LYS A 99 1.10 9.53 42.04
N GLU A 100 0.55 10.71 42.32
CA GLU A 100 0.13 11.71 41.33
C GLU A 100 1.35 12.42 40.71
N ASP A 101 2.20 11.66 40.03
CA ASP A 101 3.42 12.18 39.41
C ASP A 101 3.15 12.77 38.01
N LYS A 102 4.22 13.15 37.30
CA LYS A 102 4.11 13.73 35.96
C LYS A 102 3.50 12.76 34.94
N GLN A 103 3.61 11.44 35.13
CA GLN A 103 3.01 10.45 34.24
C GLN A 103 1.51 10.29 34.49
N CYS A 104 1.11 10.18 35.76
CA CYS A 104 -0.31 10.16 36.14
C CYS A 104 -1.02 11.42 35.62
N ASN A 105 -0.46 12.60 35.87
CA ASN A 105 -0.98 13.88 35.38
C ASN A 105 -1.01 13.98 33.84
N GLY A 106 -0.07 13.31 33.15
CA GLY A 106 -0.06 13.20 31.69
C GLY A 106 -1.28 12.45 31.15
N PHE A 107 -1.64 11.33 31.79
CA PHE A 107 -2.83 10.55 31.42
C PHE A 107 -4.14 11.22 31.84
N CYS A 108 -4.24 11.86 33.02
CA CYS A 108 -5.45 12.59 33.43
C CYS A 108 -5.83 13.66 32.39
N ARG A 109 -4.87 14.53 32.01
CA ARG A 109 -5.06 15.59 31.00
C ARG A 109 -5.33 15.04 29.60
N ALA A 110 -4.83 13.84 29.29
CA ALA A 110 -5.11 13.18 28.04
C ALA A 110 -6.54 12.64 27.99
N CYS A 111 -7.05 12.07 29.09
CA CYS A 111 -8.47 11.68 29.21
C CYS A 111 -9.39 12.89 29.14
N GLU A 112 -9.09 13.98 29.87
CA GLU A 112 -9.81 15.25 29.80
C GLU A 112 -9.91 15.78 28.36
N LYS A 113 -8.79 15.80 27.63
CA LYS A 113 -8.72 16.26 26.24
C LYS A 113 -9.46 15.33 25.26
N ALA A 114 -9.47 14.02 25.52
CA ALA A 114 -10.19 13.04 24.71
C ALA A 114 -11.70 12.99 25.06
N GLY A 115 -12.13 13.66 26.13
CA GLY A 115 -13.49 13.56 26.64
C GLY A 115 -13.79 12.21 27.31
N PHE A 116 -12.78 11.49 27.79
CA PHE A 116 -12.95 10.19 28.47
C PHE A 116 -13.17 10.37 29.97
N LYS A 117 -13.96 9.48 30.59
CA LYS A 117 -14.26 9.51 32.02
C LYS A 117 -13.15 8.83 32.82
N CYS A 118 -12.29 9.64 33.42
CA CYS A 118 -11.13 9.18 34.18
C CYS A 118 -11.46 8.93 35.66
N THR A 119 -11.05 7.77 36.19
CA THR A 119 -11.03 7.45 37.63
C THR A 119 -9.60 7.16 38.05
N VAL A 120 -9.11 7.78 39.12
CA VAL A 120 -7.72 7.60 39.61
C VAL A 120 -7.71 6.92 40.97
N ILE A 121 -6.99 5.80 41.09
CA ILE A 121 -6.86 5.00 42.32
C ILE A 121 -5.38 4.82 42.69
N LYS A 122 -5.09 4.87 43.99
CA LYS A 122 -3.72 4.86 44.55
C LYS A 122 -3.31 3.53 45.20
N GLU A 123 -4.27 2.65 45.50
CA GLU A 123 -4.05 1.40 46.25
C GLU A 123 -4.63 0.21 45.46
N THR A 124 -3.96 -0.95 45.54
CA THR A 124 -4.32 -2.16 44.78
C THR A 124 -5.72 -2.70 45.12
N GLN A 125 -6.07 -2.69 46.41
CA GLN A 125 -7.32 -3.28 46.90
C GLN A 125 -8.54 -2.47 46.46
N THR A 126 -8.45 -1.13 46.49
CA THR A 126 -9.49 -0.26 45.93
C THR A 126 -9.53 -0.29 44.40
N ALA A 127 -8.42 -0.57 43.72
CA ALA A 127 -8.42 -0.70 42.25
C ALA A 127 -9.24 -1.92 41.80
N LEU A 128 -9.05 -3.09 42.43
CA LEU A 128 -9.84 -4.28 42.13
C LEU A 128 -11.32 -4.09 42.52
N ALA A 129 -11.60 -3.50 43.68
CA ALA A 129 -12.97 -3.19 44.09
C ALA A 129 -13.66 -2.21 43.12
N CYS A 130 -12.96 -1.19 42.64
CA CYS A 130 -13.50 -0.23 41.67
C CYS A 130 -13.75 -0.87 40.29
N PHE A 131 -12.92 -1.83 39.87
CA PHE A 131 -13.13 -2.61 38.64
C PHE A 131 -14.36 -3.53 38.73
N LEU A 132 -14.64 -4.11 39.91
CA LEU A 132 -15.82 -4.96 40.10
C LEU A 132 -17.12 -4.15 40.29
N ASP A 133 -17.02 -2.92 40.76
CA ASP A 133 -18.15 -1.99 40.95
C ASP A 133 -18.57 -1.27 39.64
N LYS A 134 -17.65 -1.08 38.68
CA LYS A 134 -17.89 -0.34 37.43
C LYS A 134 -17.18 -0.96 36.23
N HIS A 135 -17.86 -0.99 35.09
CA HIS A 135 -17.25 -1.30 33.80
C HIS A 135 -16.15 -0.29 33.44
N HIS A 136 -15.03 -0.78 32.94
CA HIS A 136 -13.89 0.02 32.48
C HIS A 136 -13.35 -0.55 31.16
N ASP A 137 -13.20 0.32 30.16
CA ASP A 137 -12.71 -0.03 28.82
C ASP A 137 -11.18 -0.14 28.81
N ILE A 138 -10.51 0.78 29.52
CA ILE A 138 -9.05 0.89 29.59
C ILE A 138 -8.61 1.00 31.05
N ILE A 139 -7.65 0.18 31.46
CA ILE A 139 -6.99 0.24 32.77
C ILE A 139 -5.50 0.48 32.55
N ILE A 140 -4.94 1.53 33.14
CA ILE A 140 -3.52 1.88 33.05
C ILE A 140 -2.89 1.70 34.44
N ILE A 141 -1.93 0.77 34.55
CA ILE A 141 -1.31 0.37 35.82
C ILE A 141 0.15 0.82 35.86
N ASP A 142 0.54 1.49 36.94
CA ASP A 142 1.91 1.97 37.13
C ASP A 142 2.88 0.85 37.57
N HIS A 143 3.38 0.07 36.61
CA HIS A 143 4.40 -0.95 36.82
C HIS A 143 5.84 -0.34 36.91
N ARG A 144 6.02 0.98 36.98
CA ARG A 144 7.37 1.59 37.09
C ARG A 144 8.04 1.31 38.43
N ASN A 145 7.35 0.77 39.42
CA ASN A 145 7.97 0.37 40.69
C ASN A 145 7.25 -0.81 41.37
N PRO A 146 7.61 -2.06 41.05
CA PRO A 146 7.00 -3.25 41.65
C PRO A 146 6.99 -3.28 43.19
N GLN A 147 7.97 -2.62 43.84
CA GLN A 147 8.02 -2.48 45.31
C GLN A 147 6.96 -1.53 45.91
N GLN A 148 6.26 -0.75 45.08
CA GLN A 148 5.17 0.15 45.49
C GLN A 148 3.82 -0.24 44.86
N LEU A 149 3.84 -0.93 43.72
CA LEU A 149 2.66 -1.51 43.08
C LEU A 149 3.08 -2.74 42.27
N ASP A 150 2.71 -3.93 42.75
CA ASP A 150 2.80 -5.15 41.95
C ASP A 150 1.68 -5.15 40.89
N GLY A 151 2.01 -4.57 39.74
CA GLY A 151 1.10 -4.50 38.61
C GLY A 151 0.79 -5.87 37.99
N GLU A 152 1.65 -6.87 38.16
CA GLU A 152 1.42 -8.21 37.58
C GLU A 152 0.44 -9.03 38.42
N VAL A 153 0.51 -8.94 39.75
CA VAL A 153 -0.50 -9.53 40.64
C VAL A 153 -1.84 -8.81 40.47
N LEU A 154 -1.86 -7.49 40.33
CA LEU A 154 -3.10 -6.75 40.06
C LEU A 154 -3.71 -7.11 38.70
N CYS A 155 -2.89 -7.19 37.63
CA CYS A 155 -3.37 -7.56 36.30
C CYS A 155 -3.96 -8.99 36.30
N ARG A 156 -3.28 -9.96 36.91
CA ARG A 156 -3.81 -11.33 37.09
C ARG A 156 -5.11 -11.37 37.90
N SER A 157 -5.22 -10.55 38.95
CA SER A 157 -6.44 -10.45 39.77
C SER A 157 -7.63 -9.88 38.99
N ILE A 158 -7.39 -8.92 38.10
CA ILE A 158 -8.41 -8.40 37.17
C ILE A 158 -8.77 -9.50 36.16
N ARG A 159 -7.77 -10.15 35.54
CA ARG A 159 -7.94 -11.19 34.53
C ARG A 159 -8.59 -12.48 35.01
N SER A 160 -8.60 -12.75 36.33
CA SER A 160 -9.38 -13.85 36.91
C SER A 160 -10.90 -13.59 36.96
N SER A 161 -11.37 -12.41 36.56
CA SER A 161 -12.80 -12.09 36.45
C SER A 161 -13.27 -12.12 35.00
N GLU A 162 -14.41 -12.78 34.75
CA GLU A 162 -15.07 -12.86 33.43
C GLU A 162 -15.37 -11.46 32.85
N LEU A 163 -15.63 -10.47 33.72
CA LEU A 163 -15.85 -9.08 33.35
C LEU A 163 -14.66 -8.42 32.62
N SER A 164 -13.46 -9.01 32.72
CA SER A 164 -12.21 -8.45 32.17
C SER A 164 -11.92 -8.84 30.72
N GLU A 165 -12.65 -9.80 30.15
CA GLU A 165 -12.37 -10.38 28.82
C GLU A 165 -12.21 -9.31 27.73
N ASN A 166 -13.00 -8.24 27.82
CA ASN A 166 -13.07 -7.15 26.84
C ASN A 166 -12.56 -5.81 27.42
N THR A 167 -11.59 -5.85 28.35
CA THR A 167 -10.91 -4.67 28.92
C THR A 167 -9.45 -4.62 28.50
N VAL A 168 -9.00 -3.45 28.01
CA VAL A 168 -7.60 -3.19 27.65
C VAL A 168 -6.80 -2.84 28.91
N ILE A 169 -5.74 -3.60 29.22
CA ILE A 169 -4.89 -3.35 30.39
C ILE A 169 -3.47 -2.97 29.94
N VAL A 170 -2.98 -1.83 30.43
CA VAL A 170 -1.71 -1.21 30.02
C VAL A 170 -0.72 -1.17 31.19
N GLY A 171 0.47 -1.76 31.00
CA GLY A 171 1.56 -1.68 31.96
C GLY A 171 2.50 -0.53 31.64
N VAL A 172 2.59 0.47 32.52
CA VAL A 172 3.53 1.59 32.38
C VAL A 172 4.89 1.18 32.96
N VAL A 173 5.97 1.27 32.17
CA VAL A 173 7.32 0.80 32.52
C VAL A 173 8.37 1.91 32.41
N ARG A 174 9.50 1.77 33.10
CA ARG A 174 10.58 2.78 33.06
C ARG A 174 11.36 2.74 31.74
N ARG A 175 11.87 3.90 31.32
CA ARG A 175 12.67 4.08 30.09
C ARG A 175 14.12 3.60 30.25
N ALA A 176 14.61 3.49 31.48
CA ALA A 176 16.02 3.14 31.77
C ALA A 176 16.33 1.63 31.79
N VAL A 177 15.33 0.77 31.59
CA VAL A 177 15.52 -0.69 31.69
C VAL A 177 16.16 -1.20 30.39
N ARG A 178 17.49 -1.36 30.42
CA ARG A 178 18.31 -1.95 29.34
C ARG A 178 18.44 -3.48 29.45
N GLU A 179 17.96 -4.05 30.53
CA GLU A 179 17.80 -5.50 30.71
C GLU A 179 16.42 -5.93 30.23
N GLU A 180 16.25 -7.22 29.97
CA GLU A 180 14.94 -7.79 29.65
C GLU A 180 14.12 -7.95 30.93
N SER A 181 13.56 -6.85 31.46
CA SER A 181 12.35 -6.95 32.29
C SER A 181 11.28 -7.58 31.41
N SER A 182 11.08 -8.89 31.59
CA SER A 182 10.63 -9.75 30.50
C SER A 182 9.26 -9.30 30.00
N VAL A 183 9.16 -9.03 28.70
CA VAL A 183 7.85 -8.75 28.09
C VAL A 183 6.93 -9.96 28.27
N MET A 184 7.51 -11.15 28.38
CA MET A 184 6.85 -12.38 28.81
C MET A 184 6.14 -12.26 30.17
N SER A 185 6.74 -11.70 31.25
CA SER A 185 6.04 -11.64 32.55
C SER A 185 4.81 -10.73 32.50
N LEU A 186 4.87 -9.65 31.71
CA LEU A 186 3.71 -8.79 31.46
C LEU A 186 2.63 -9.51 30.63
N ILE A 187 3.01 -10.32 29.64
CA ILE A 187 2.08 -11.13 28.83
C ILE A 187 1.45 -12.24 29.69
N GLU A 188 2.26 -12.98 30.47
CA GLU A 188 1.82 -14.01 31.43
C GLU A 188 0.92 -13.43 32.53
N ALA A 189 1.12 -12.16 32.91
CA ALA A 189 0.24 -11.44 33.81
C ALA A 189 -1.06 -10.94 33.14
N GLY A 190 -1.17 -11.02 31.80
CA GLY A 190 -2.35 -10.66 31.02
C GLY A 190 -2.47 -9.18 30.61
N PHE A 191 -1.35 -8.44 30.60
CA PHE A 191 -1.33 -7.08 30.05
C PHE A 191 -1.57 -7.09 28.54
N THR A 192 -2.47 -6.23 28.06
CA THR A 192 -2.74 -6.04 26.62
C THR A 192 -1.63 -5.26 25.92
N ARG A 193 -0.98 -4.31 26.63
CA ARG A 193 0.01 -3.41 26.04
C ARG A 193 1.02 -2.88 27.08
N ARG A 194 2.23 -2.54 26.63
CA ARG A 194 3.30 -1.95 27.45
C ARG A 194 3.56 -0.51 27.00
N TYR A 195 3.47 0.45 27.93
CA TYR A 195 3.76 1.86 27.69
C TYR A 195 5.08 2.27 28.35
N VAL A 196 6.04 2.79 27.60
CA VAL A 196 7.31 3.30 28.16
C VAL A 196 7.11 4.73 28.65
N GLU A 197 7.58 5.03 29.87
CA GLU A 197 7.30 6.32 30.53
C GLU A 197 7.62 7.54 29.66
N ASN A 198 6.59 8.36 29.46
CA ASN A 198 6.61 9.61 28.73
C ASN A 198 5.50 10.53 29.30
N PRO A 199 5.84 11.49 30.18
CA PRO A 199 4.86 12.35 30.85
C PRO A 199 4.31 13.46 29.94
N SER A 200 4.58 13.44 28.63
CA SER A 200 3.97 14.37 27.69
C SER A 200 2.49 14.05 27.54
N ALA A 201 1.61 15.00 27.90
CA ALA A 201 0.17 14.86 27.74
C ALA A 201 -0.24 14.58 26.28
N MET A 202 0.54 15.04 25.28
CA MET A 202 0.28 14.70 23.88
C MET A 202 0.68 13.25 23.55
N ALA A 203 1.73 12.71 24.17
CA ALA A 203 2.08 11.30 24.00
C ALA A 203 1.08 10.38 24.70
N CYS A 204 0.58 10.77 25.87
CA CYS A 204 -0.50 10.06 26.56
C CYS A 204 -1.81 10.11 25.76
N TYR A 205 -2.13 11.26 25.13
CA TYR A 205 -3.31 11.44 24.28
C TYR A 205 -3.26 10.60 23.00
N ASN A 206 -2.13 10.61 22.28
CA ASN A 206 -1.97 9.79 21.08
C ASN A 206 -2.04 8.28 21.40
N GLU A 207 -1.52 7.86 22.56
CA GLU A 207 -1.63 6.46 23.02
C GLU A 207 -3.09 6.08 23.33
N LEU A 208 -3.84 6.95 24.04
CA LEU A 208 -5.26 6.73 24.33
C LEU A 208 -6.09 6.59 23.03
N LEU A 209 -5.88 7.47 22.04
CA LEU A 209 -6.52 7.35 20.73
C LEU A 209 -6.12 6.06 20.00
N GLN A 210 -4.84 5.65 20.06
CA GLN A 210 -4.42 4.40 19.41
C GLN A 210 -5.08 3.16 20.06
N MET A 211 -5.34 3.19 21.37
CA MET A 211 -6.05 2.11 22.07
C MET A 211 -7.55 2.14 21.81
N GLU A 212 -8.17 3.32 21.79
CA GLU A 212 -9.56 3.53 21.38
C GLU A 212 -9.83 2.93 19.99
N PHE A 213 -9.13 3.43 18.95
CA PHE A 213 -9.36 3.00 17.57
C PHE A 213 -8.76 1.63 17.23
N GLY A 214 -7.65 1.25 17.87
CA GLY A 214 -6.92 0.01 17.57
C GLY A 214 -7.31 -1.22 18.41
N LEU A 215 -7.95 -1.05 19.57
CA LEU A 215 -8.28 -2.16 20.48
C LEU A 215 -9.76 -2.12 20.95
N VAL A 216 -10.22 -1.00 21.50
CA VAL A 216 -11.57 -0.89 22.07
C VAL A 216 -12.64 -0.94 20.98
N HIS A 217 -12.50 -0.15 19.91
CA HIS A 217 -13.45 -0.14 18.80
C HIS A 217 -13.57 -1.50 18.08
N PRO A 218 -12.48 -2.25 17.80
CA PRO A 218 -12.57 -3.64 17.35
C PRO A 218 -13.31 -4.57 18.31
N GLN A 219 -13.07 -4.47 19.64
CA GLN A 219 -13.80 -5.27 20.63
C GLN A 219 -15.30 -4.93 20.66
N LEU A 220 -15.68 -3.65 20.58
CA LEU A 220 -17.09 -3.25 20.47
C LEU A 220 -17.76 -3.81 19.19
N LYS A 221 -17.06 -3.81 18.06
CA LYS A 221 -17.53 -4.48 16.82
C LYS A 221 -17.70 -5.99 17.00
N LEU A 222 -16.81 -6.66 17.74
CA LEU A 222 -16.94 -8.09 18.04
C LEU A 222 -18.14 -8.38 18.96
N ARG A 223 -18.36 -7.57 20.00
CA ARG A 223 -19.58 -7.63 20.85
C ARG A 223 -20.86 -7.45 20.01
N ALA A 224 -20.84 -6.57 19.01
CA ALA A 224 -21.94 -6.39 18.05
C ALA A 224 -22.17 -7.66 17.20
N CYS A 225 -21.11 -8.25 16.65
CA CYS A 225 -21.21 -9.51 15.91
C CYS A 225 -21.78 -10.64 16.77
N ASN A 226 -21.32 -10.81 18.01
CA ASN A 226 -21.86 -11.82 18.93
C ASN A 226 -23.35 -11.62 19.22
N SER A 227 -23.81 -10.37 19.27
CA SER A 227 -25.23 -10.02 19.44
C SER A 227 -26.06 -10.41 18.20
N MET A 228 -25.54 -10.20 16.99
CA MET A 228 -26.18 -10.63 15.74
C MET A 228 -26.20 -12.16 15.61
N PHE A 229 -25.08 -12.85 15.88
CA PHE A 229 -25.02 -14.31 15.88
C PHE A 229 -26.02 -14.89 16.88
N THR A 230 -26.13 -14.34 18.10
CA THR A 230 -27.14 -14.78 19.08
C THR A 230 -28.57 -14.63 18.54
N ALA A 231 -28.86 -13.60 17.74
CA ALA A 231 -30.18 -13.41 17.13
C ALA A 231 -30.46 -14.42 15.99
N LEU A 232 -29.45 -14.75 15.16
CA LEU A 232 -29.56 -15.79 14.11
C LEU A 232 -29.72 -17.19 14.72
N GLU A 233 -28.94 -17.47 15.76
CA GLU A 233 -28.87 -18.72 16.50
C GLU A 233 -30.13 -19.03 17.32
N LYS A 234 -30.89 -17.99 17.68
CA LYS A 234 -32.19 -18.11 18.38
C LYS A 234 -33.38 -17.72 17.49
N SER A 235 -33.17 -17.58 16.19
CA SER A 235 -34.25 -17.41 15.21
C SER A 235 -35.12 -18.66 15.13
N GLN A 236 -36.43 -18.47 14.92
CA GLN A 236 -37.37 -19.56 14.61
C GLN A 236 -37.43 -19.87 13.10
N GLU A 237 -36.84 -19.02 12.26
CA GLU A 237 -36.72 -19.26 10.83
C GLU A 237 -35.41 -20.02 10.56
N ALA A 238 -35.47 -21.01 9.67
CA ALA A 238 -34.30 -21.76 9.23
C ALA A 238 -33.39 -20.85 8.40
N ILE A 239 -32.16 -20.65 8.86
CA ILE A 239 -31.18 -19.76 8.23
C ILE A 239 -29.90 -20.53 7.95
N GLU A 240 -29.44 -20.41 6.70
CA GLU A 240 -28.20 -20.96 6.18
C GLU A 240 -27.37 -19.83 5.55
N ILE A 241 -26.04 -19.93 5.63
CA ILE A 241 -25.10 -19.02 4.97
C ILE A 241 -24.08 -19.86 4.20
N THR A 242 -23.90 -19.59 2.91
CA THR A 242 -22.88 -20.23 2.06
C THR A 242 -21.82 -19.24 1.59
N SER A 243 -20.67 -19.73 1.11
CA SER A 243 -19.67 -18.95 0.39
C SER A 243 -20.15 -18.51 -1.01
N GLU A 244 -19.33 -17.72 -1.69
CA GLU A 244 -19.44 -17.43 -3.13
C GLU A 244 -19.42 -18.70 -4.00
N ASP A 245 -18.70 -19.74 -3.57
CA ASP A 245 -18.65 -21.08 -4.19
C ASP A 245 -19.76 -22.04 -3.72
N HIS A 246 -20.84 -21.53 -3.11
CA HIS A 246 -21.98 -22.30 -2.57
C HIS A 246 -21.64 -23.33 -1.46
N ILE A 247 -20.45 -23.25 -0.85
CA ILE A 247 -20.07 -24.11 0.29
C ILE A 247 -20.76 -23.61 1.55
N VAL A 248 -21.46 -24.48 2.29
CA VAL A 248 -22.17 -24.13 3.53
C VAL A 248 -21.17 -23.73 4.63
N GLN A 249 -21.34 -22.54 5.19
CA GLN A 249 -20.48 -21.95 6.23
C GLN A 249 -21.17 -21.82 7.59
N TYR A 250 -22.50 -21.69 7.63
CA TYR A 250 -23.32 -21.66 8.84
C TYR A 250 -24.72 -22.19 8.55
N ALA A 251 -25.31 -22.91 9.50
CA ALA A 251 -26.72 -23.27 9.53
C ALA A 251 -27.20 -23.20 10.99
N ASN A 252 -28.37 -22.58 11.24
CA ASN A 252 -28.90 -22.43 12.60
C ASN A 252 -29.72 -23.65 13.06
N PRO A 253 -30.01 -23.81 14.37
CA PRO A 253 -30.78 -24.96 14.89
C PRO A 253 -32.20 -25.09 14.31
N ALA A 254 -32.79 -23.99 13.82
CA ALA A 254 -34.06 -24.04 13.09
C ALA A 254 -33.91 -24.69 11.70
N PHE A 255 -32.78 -24.50 11.02
CA PHE A 255 -32.44 -25.20 9.78
C PHE A 255 -32.19 -26.70 10.03
N GLU A 256 -31.43 -27.04 11.08
CA GLU A 256 -31.24 -28.44 11.51
C GLU A 256 -32.59 -29.13 11.72
N THR A 257 -33.49 -28.49 12.48
CA THR A 257 -34.84 -29.00 12.77
C THR A 257 -35.75 -29.08 11.53
N THR A 258 -35.57 -28.18 10.55
CA THR A 258 -36.42 -28.11 9.33
C THR A 258 -35.96 -29.05 8.22
N MET A 259 -34.67 -29.41 8.19
CA MET A 259 -34.07 -30.24 7.12
C MET A 259 -33.69 -31.65 7.60
N GLY A 260 -33.54 -31.84 8.92
CA GLY A 260 -33.19 -33.10 9.57
C GLY A 260 -31.70 -33.41 9.64
N TYR A 261 -30.82 -32.48 9.24
CA TYR A 261 -29.35 -32.63 9.28
C TYR A 261 -28.77 -31.93 10.50
N GLU A 262 -27.66 -32.43 11.03
CA GLU A 262 -26.86 -31.70 12.03
C GLU A 262 -25.92 -30.72 11.32
N SER A 263 -25.68 -29.53 11.89
CA SER A 263 -24.81 -28.49 11.32
C SER A 263 -23.41 -29.00 10.99
N GLY A 264 -22.85 -29.87 11.83
CA GLY A 264 -21.57 -30.56 11.58
C GLY A 264 -21.57 -31.54 10.39
N GLU A 265 -22.72 -31.95 9.88
CA GLU A 265 -22.84 -32.71 8.63
C GLU A 265 -22.93 -31.83 7.38
N LEU A 266 -23.24 -30.53 7.54
CA LEU A 266 -23.47 -29.57 6.45
C LEU A 266 -22.26 -28.67 6.20
N ILE A 267 -21.67 -28.14 7.28
CA ILE A 267 -20.58 -27.14 7.21
C ILE A 267 -19.39 -27.72 6.42
N GLY A 268 -18.95 -26.98 5.41
CA GLY A 268 -17.83 -27.36 4.54
C GLY A 268 -18.21 -28.18 3.29
N LYS A 269 -19.49 -28.48 3.06
CA LYS A 269 -19.97 -29.13 1.82
C LYS A 269 -20.57 -28.14 0.83
N ASP A 270 -20.52 -28.49 -0.45
CA ASP A 270 -21.27 -27.83 -1.51
C ASP A 270 -22.79 -28.09 -1.32
N LEU A 271 -23.59 -27.03 -1.40
CA LEU A 271 -25.06 -27.12 -1.35
C LEU A 271 -25.65 -28.05 -2.43
N ALA A 272 -24.94 -28.29 -3.54
CA ALA A 272 -25.32 -29.24 -4.59
C ALA A 272 -25.19 -30.73 -4.18
N GLU A 273 -24.43 -31.05 -3.12
CA GLU A 273 -24.39 -32.41 -2.56
C GLU A 273 -25.59 -32.73 -1.66
N VAL A 274 -26.33 -31.71 -1.21
CA VAL A 274 -27.60 -31.87 -0.50
C VAL A 274 -28.68 -32.25 -1.53
N PRO A 275 -29.51 -33.30 -1.30
CA PRO A 275 -30.36 -33.89 -2.34
C PRO A 275 -31.59 -33.03 -2.71
N VAL A 276 -31.39 -31.93 -3.45
CA VAL A 276 -32.45 -31.13 -4.07
C VAL A 276 -33.11 -31.95 -5.19
N ASN A 277 -34.44 -32.05 -5.18
CA ASN A 277 -35.17 -32.92 -6.11
C ASN A 277 -35.25 -32.32 -7.54
N GLU A 278 -35.13 -33.16 -8.56
CA GLU A 278 -34.74 -32.85 -9.96
C GLU A 278 -35.77 -32.06 -10.81
N LYS A 279 -36.52 -31.12 -10.22
CA LYS A 279 -37.64 -30.43 -10.91
C LYS A 279 -37.56 -28.90 -10.89
N LYS A 280 -36.46 -28.37 -11.42
CA LYS A 280 -36.41 -27.38 -12.52
C LYS A 280 -35.01 -26.78 -12.69
N ALA A 281 -34.37 -27.04 -13.84
CA ALA A 281 -33.17 -26.30 -14.25
C ALA A 281 -33.46 -24.79 -14.33
N ASP A 282 -34.60 -24.41 -14.91
CA ASP A 282 -35.07 -23.02 -15.05
C ASP A 282 -35.16 -22.28 -13.69
N LEU A 283 -35.41 -22.99 -12.59
CA LEU A 283 -35.49 -22.39 -11.25
C LEU A 283 -34.09 -22.04 -10.72
N LEU A 284 -33.15 -22.98 -10.82
CA LEU A 284 -31.73 -22.77 -10.51
C LEU A 284 -31.11 -21.70 -11.41
N GLU A 285 -31.43 -21.69 -12.71
CA GLU A 285 -30.97 -20.67 -13.63
C GLU A 285 -31.54 -19.28 -13.30
N THR A 286 -32.81 -19.19 -12.87
CA THR A 286 -33.41 -17.95 -12.38
C THR A 286 -32.76 -17.47 -11.08
N ILE A 287 -32.53 -18.36 -10.12
CA ILE A 287 -31.81 -18.08 -8.87
C ILE A 287 -30.42 -17.52 -9.21
N ASN A 288 -29.66 -18.23 -10.05
CA ASN A 288 -28.31 -17.84 -10.45
C ASN A 288 -28.29 -16.55 -11.29
N ALA A 289 -29.35 -16.24 -12.05
CA ALA A 289 -29.48 -14.97 -12.76
C ALA A 289 -29.74 -13.78 -11.79
N CYS A 290 -30.61 -13.93 -10.80
CA CYS A 290 -30.81 -12.92 -9.75
C CYS A 290 -29.53 -12.71 -8.92
N ILE A 291 -28.90 -13.81 -8.50
CA ILE A 291 -27.63 -13.84 -7.77
C ILE A 291 -26.53 -13.09 -8.53
N ARG A 292 -26.27 -13.40 -9.80
CA ARG A 292 -25.20 -12.74 -10.60
C ARG A 292 -25.40 -11.23 -10.78
N ILE A 293 -26.60 -10.70 -10.56
CA ILE A 293 -26.95 -9.28 -10.67
C ILE A 293 -27.02 -8.61 -9.26
N GLY A 294 -26.69 -9.35 -8.19
CA GLY A 294 -26.71 -8.84 -6.82
C GLY A 294 -28.11 -8.53 -6.27
N LYS A 295 -29.15 -9.14 -6.86
CA LYS A 295 -30.55 -8.95 -6.43
C LYS A 295 -31.01 -10.10 -5.54
N GLU A 296 -31.87 -9.78 -4.57
CA GLU A 296 -32.55 -10.80 -3.79
C GLU A 296 -33.46 -11.68 -4.68
N TRP A 297 -33.55 -12.95 -4.33
CA TRP A 297 -34.47 -13.90 -4.96
C TRP A 297 -35.44 -14.43 -3.89
N GLN A 298 -36.71 -14.61 -4.25
CA GLN A 298 -37.68 -15.29 -3.41
C GLN A 298 -38.57 -16.20 -4.27
N GLY A 299 -38.81 -17.41 -3.78
CA GLY A 299 -39.67 -18.37 -4.45
C GLY A 299 -40.00 -19.58 -3.59
N ILE A 300 -40.80 -20.49 -4.14
CA ILE A 300 -41.20 -21.72 -3.47
C ILE A 300 -40.48 -22.90 -4.15
N CYS A 301 -39.61 -23.57 -3.41
CA CYS A 301 -38.92 -24.78 -3.87
C CYS A 301 -39.58 -26.04 -3.28
N SER A 302 -39.01 -27.21 -3.60
CA SER A 302 -39.36 -28.48 -2.95
C SER A 302 -38.06 -29.20 -2.63
N ALA A 303 -37.69 -29.15 -1.35
CA ALA A 303 -36.49 -29.80 -0.83
C ALA A 303 -36.82 -31.21 -0.33
N LYS A 304 -35.78 -32.03 -0.19
CA LYS A 304 -35.89 -33.37 0.39
C LYS A 304 -35.23 -33.39 1.77
N GLU A 305 -36.01 -33.69 2.79
CA GLU A 305 -35.52 -33.85 4.16
C GLU A 305 -34.63 -35.11 4.27
N LYS A 306 -33.78 -35.18 5.31
CA LYS A 306 -32.88 -36.33 5.56
C LYS A 306 -33.62 -37.68 5.69
N ASN A 307 -34.89 -37.65 6.09
CA ASN A 307 -35.78 -38.83 6.15
C ASN A 307 -36.22 -39.35 4.76
N GLY A 308 -36.09 -38.53 3.71
CA GLY A 308 -36.46 -38.85 2.33
C GLY A 308 -37.76 -38.21 1.83
N ASP A 309 -38.53 -37.56 2.70
CA ASP A 309 -39.79 -36.88 2.34
C ASP A 309 -39.54 -35.56 1.59
N ASN A 310 -40.52 -35.16 0.76
CA ASN A 310 -40.44 -33.93 -0.03
C ASN A 310 -41.30 -32.85 0.61
N VAL A 311 -40.67 -31.78 1.08
CA VAL A 311 -41.36 -30.66 1.72
C VAL A 311 -41.27 -29.40 0.86
N GLN A 312 -42.42 -28.76 0.68
CA GLN A 312 -42.52 -27.50 -0.03
C GLN A 312 -42.11 -26.37 0.92
N GLN A 313 -41.16 -25.54 0.48
CA GLN A 313 -40.53 -24.50 1.32
C GLN A 313 -40.52 -23.17 0.58
N ASN A 314 -40.85 -22.09 1.27
CA ASN A 314 -40.68 -20.71 0.79
C ASN A 314 -39.28 -20.25 1.18
N VAL A 315 -38.44 -19.97 0.19
CA VAL A 315 -37.03 -19.64 0.37
C VAL A 315 -36.77 -18.25 -0.17
N LYS A 316 -36.07 -17.43 0.62
CA LYS A 316 -35.53 -16.14 0.20
C LYS A 316 -34.00 -16.19 0.28
N ILE A 317 -33.33 -15.86 -0.82
CA ILE A 317 -31.87 -15.86 -0.94
C ILE A 317 -31.39 -14.41 -1.09
N LEU A 318 -30.46 -14.02 -0.23
CA LEU A 318 -29.92 -12.67 -0.11
C LEU A 318 -28.40 -12.68 -0.41
N PRO A 319 -27.92 -12.05 -1.49
CA PRO A 319 -26.49 -11.94 -1.75
C PRO A 319 -25.84 -10.92 -0.81
N VAL A 320 -24.80 -11.33 -0.08
CA VAL A 320 -24.00 -10.46 0.79
C VAL A 320 -22.83 -9.90 -0.01
N ILE A 321 -22.94 -8.63 -0.38
CA ILE A 321 -21.90 -7.90 -1.09
C ILE A 321 -20.78 -7.51 -0.10
N GLY A 322 -19.57 -7.99 -0.37
CA GLY A 322 -18.36 -7.66 0.37
C GLY A 322 -17.57 -6.51 -0.25
N GLN A 323 -16.30 -6.40 0.14
CA GLN A 323 -15.37 -5.41 -0.41
C GLN A 323 -15.22 -5.54 -1.93
N GLY A 324 -15.10 -4.41 -2.62
CA GLY A 324 -15.00 -4.34 -4.08
C GLY A 324 -16.30 -4.65 -4.84
N GLY A 325 -17.46 -4.71 -4.16
CA GLY A 325 -18.76 -4.95 -4.80
C GLY A 325 -19.00 -6.40 -5.23
N LYS A 326 -18.08 -7.32 -4.95
CA LYS A 326 -18.24 -8.76 -5.18
C LYS A 326 -19.16 -9.36 -4.10
N ILE A 327 -20.02 -10.29 -4.50
CA ILE A 327 -20.80 -11.10 -3.56
C ILE A 327 -19.84 -12.11 -2.94
N ARG A 328 -19.81 -12.21 -1.60
CA ARG A 328 -18.90 -13.11 -0.87
C ARG A 328 -19.63 -14.25 -0.14
N HIS A 329 -20.90 -14.04 0.17
CA HIS A 329 -21.74 -15.03 0.83
C HIS A 329 -23.18 -14.95 0.31
N TYR A 330 -23.95 -16.02 0.47
CA TYR A 330 -25.40 -16.02 0.28
C TYR A 330 -26.08 -16.35 1.61
N VAL A 331 -27.08 -15.57 2.01
CA VAL A 331 -27.93 -15.87 3.18
C VAL A 331 -29.25 -16.43 2.67
N SER A 332 -29.50 -17.71 2.96
CA SER A 332 -30.74 -18.42 2.65
C SER A 332 -31.65 -18.40 3.88
N ILE A 333 -32.85 -17.86 3.73
CA ILE A 333 -33.91 -17.89 4.76
C ILE A 333 -35.02 -18.82 4.26
N VAL A 334 -35.24 -19.91 4.99
CA VAL A 334 -36.12 -21.03 4.64
C VAL A 334 -37.32 -21.07 5.59
N ARG A 335 -38.53 -21.20 5.03
CA ARG A 335 -39.78 -21.33 5.78
C ARG A 335 -40.59 -22.51 5.26
N ALA A 336 -40.86 -23.50 6.12
CA ALA A 336 -41.67 -24.66 5.76
C ALA A 336 -43.14 -24.27 5.51
N CYS A 337 -43.71 -24.71 4.37
CA CYS A 337 -45.10 -24.43 4.02
C CYS A 337 -46.05 -25.41 4.73
N ASN A 338 -46.22 -25.27 6.04
CA ASN A 338 -47.17 -26.08 6.81
C ASN A 338 -48.59 -25.95 6.24
N GLY A 339 -49.19 -27.08 5.88
CA GLY A 339 -50.38 -27.21 5.00
C GLY A 339 -51.72 -26.72 5.56
N ASN A 340 -51.73 -25.79 6.52
CA ASN A 340 -52.93 -25.21 7.12
C ASN A 340 -52.87 -23.68 7.14
N ASN A 341 -53.05 -23.05 5.98
CA ASN A 341 -53.84 -21.82 5.88
C ASN A 341 -54.42 -21.65 4.47
N LYS A 342 -55.60 -21.03 4.38
CA LYS A 342 -56.33 -20.88 3.11
C LYS A 342 -55.67 -19.84 2.21
N ALA A 343 -55.82 -20.03 0.89
CA ALA A 343 -55.16 -19.21 -0.11
C ALA A 343 -55.53 -17.71 -0.04
N THR A 344 -54.53 -16.87 0.17
CA THR A 344 -54.58 -15.44 -0.16
C THR A 344 -53.68 -15.22 -1.37
N LYS A 345 -54.27 -14.91 -2.52
CA LYS A 345 -53.50 -14.52 -3.70
C LYS A 345 -52.91 -13.13 -3.48
N ILE A 346 -51.59 -13.01 -3.55
CA ILE A 346 -50.92 -11.79 -4.01
C ILE A 346 -50.12 -12.21 -5.23
N ALA A 347 -50.38 -11.58 -6.36
CA ALA A 347 -49.75 -11.88 -7.63
C ALA A 347 -49.41 -10.57 -8.34
N GLU A 348 -48.15 -10.13 -8.21
CA GLU A 348 -47.60 -9.03 -8.99
C GLU A 348 -46.62 -9.62 -10.01
N CYS A 349 -47.18 -10.09 -11.11
CA CYS A 349 -46.42 -10.34 -12.33
C CYS A 349 -46.23 -9.00 -13.04
N VAL A 350 -45.01 -8.46 -13.02
CA VAL A 350 -44.70 -7.23 -13.75
C VAL A 350 -44.76 -7.52 -15.25
N GLN A 351 -45.67 -6.85 -15.94
CA GLN A 351 -46.00 -7.14 -17.34
C GLN A 351 -44.96 -6.55 -18.31
N SER A 352 -44.74 -7.24 -19.42
CA SER A 352 -43.98 -6.72 -20.57
C SER A 352 -44.91 -5.95 -21.52
N ASP A 353 -45.07 -4.64 -21.31
CA ASP A 353 -45.90 -3.80 -22.18
C ASP A 353 -45.21 -3.48 -23.51
N THR A 354 -45.91 -3.73 -24.61
CA THR A 354 -45.48 -3.41 -25.98
C THR A 354 -46.63 -2.74 -26.74
N HIS A 355 -46.30 -1.79 -27.61
CA HIS A 355 -47.18 -1.02 -28.52
C HIS A 355 -48.02 0.11 -27.92
N THR A 356 -47.78 1.31 -28.47
CA THR A 356 -48.82 2.02 -29.24
C THR A 356 -48.19 2.54 -30.54
N ASP A 357 -49.01 2.99 -31.49
CA ASP A 357 -48.65 3.16 -32.90
C ASP A 357 -49.20 4.52 -33.41
N HIS A 358 -48.48 5.22 -34.31
CA HIS A 358 -49.04 5.71 -35.59
C HIS A 358 -48.20 6.71 -36.43
N GLN A 359 -48.13 6.37 -37.73
CA GLN A 359 -48.35 7.24 -38.91
C GLN A 359 -47.26 8.17 -39.50
N SER A 360 -46.67 7.64 -40.59
CA SER A 360 -46.66 8.23 -41.95
C SER A 360 -45.50 9.13 -42.40
N GLY A 361 -45.10 8.92 -43.68
CA GLY A 361 -44.11 9.75 -44.39
C GLY A 361 -43.53 9.05 -45.62
N LYS A 362 -43.86 9.53 -46.83
CA LYS A 362 -43.14 9.21 -48.09
C LYS A 362 -41.89 10.14 -48.14
N HIS A 363 -40.79 9.88 -48.87
CA HIS A 363 -40.71 9.59 -50.30
C HIS A 363 -39.24 9.37 -50.77
N ASN A 364 -39.02 8.52 -51.78
CA ASN A 364 -38.00 8.56 -52.86
C ASN A 364 -36.50 8.89 -52.63
N ASP A 365 -35.67 7.87 -52.92
CA ASP A 365 -34.64 7.82 -53.99
C ASP A 365 -33.61 8.96 -54.16
N ARG A 366 -32.31 8.64 -53.96
CA ARG A 366 -31.30 8.69 -55.06
C ARG A 366 -29.93 8.07 -54.75
N ARG A 367 -29.44 7.28 -55.72
CA ARG A 367 -28.10 7.32 -56.41
C ARG A 367 -26.82 7.70 -55.64
N LYS A 368 -25.60 7.20 -55.97
CA LYS A 368 -25.09 6.03 -56.76
C LYS A 368 -23.54 6.12 -56.76
N SER A 369 -22.81 4.99 -56.85
CA SER A 369 -21.41 4.87 -57.37
C SER A 369 -20.25 5.60 -56.64
N SER A 370 -18.97 5.22 -56.74
CA SER A 370 -18.30 3.94 -57.08
C SER A 370 -16.76 4.04 -57.04
N LEU A 371 -16.09 2.87 -56.96
CA LEU A 371 -14.79 2.50 -57.56
C LEU A 371 -13.46 2.98 -56.95
N ASP A 372 -12.48 2.08 -57.07
CA ASP A 372 -11.07 2.20 -56.69
C ASP A 372 -10.24 3.15 -57.58
N VAL A 373 -9.08 3.57 -57.06
CA VAL A 373 -7.89 3.84 -57.87
C VAL A 373 -6.66 3.18 -57.23
N ARG A 374 -5.98 2.30 -57.98
CA ARG A 374 -4.59 1.90 -57.70
C ARG A 374 -3.63 2.82 -58.46
N THR A 375 -2.57 3.27 -57.81
CA THR A 375 -1.33 3.74 -58.47
C THR A 375 -0.12 3.27 -57.65
N ALA A 376 1.02 3.01 -58.29
CA ALA A 376 2.21 2.41 -57.66
C ALA A 376 3.51 3.16 -58.02
N ALA A 377 4.58 2.85 -57.26
CA ALA A 377 5.94 3.43 -57.32
C ALA A 377 6.01 4.90 -56.87
N SER A 378 7.00 5.33 -56.08
CA SER A 378 8.43 5.03 -56.17
C SER A 378 9.10 4.58 -54.85
N ARG A 379 10.37 4.13 -54.94
CA ARG A 379 11.19 3.63 -53.82
C ARG A 379 12.25 4.65 -53.37
N THR A 380 12.84 4.37 -52.21
CA THR A 380 14.00 5.00 -51.50
C THR A 380 13.68 6.07 -50.44
N SER A 381 14.61 6.21 -49.49
CA SER A 381 14.71 7.18 -48.36
C SER A 381 13.64 7.23 -47.24
N LYS A 382 12.74 6.24 -47.10
CA LYS A 382 11.81 6.17 -45.94
C LYS A 382 11.80 4.82 -45.22
N VAL A 383 12.58 4.73 -44.13
CA VAL A 383 12.52 3.63 -43.14
C VAL A 383 12.41 4.19 -41.71
N SER A 384 13.21 5.21 -41.37
CA SER A 384 13.16 5.90 -40.07
C SER A 384 11.81 6.58 -39.80
N SER A 385 11.31 7.35 -40.77
CA SER A 385 10.03 8.08 -40.66
C SER A 385 8.79 7.19 -40.60
N GLN A 386 8.91 5.91 -40.93
CA GLN A 386 7.82 4.94 -40.83
C GLN A 386 7.77 4.26 -39.44
N ARG A 387 8.90 4.17 -38.71
CA ARG A 387 8.93 3.69 -37.32
C ARG A 387 8.30 4.68 -36.34
N ARG A 388 8.61 5.99 -36.42
CA ARG A 388 7.97 7.03 -35.58
C ARG A 388 6.44 7.06 -35.72
N ARG A 389 5.89 6.70 -36.89
CA ARG A 389 4.45 6.53 -37.12
C ARG A 389 3.89 5.18 -36.65
N SER A 390 4.73 4.20 -36.34
CA SER A 390 4.28 2.89 -35.82
C SER A 390 4.20 2.83 -34.29
N SER A 391 5.08 3.55 -33.58
CA SER A 391 4.99 3.71 -32.11
C SER A 391 3.80 4.60 -31.73
N THR A 392 3.68 5.78 -32.34
CA THR A 392 2.49 6.64 -32.18
C THR A 392 1.20 5.95 -32.62
N ALA A 393 1.17 5.24 -33.76
CA ALA A 393 -0.02 4.47 -34.13
C ALA A 393 -0.31 3.32 -33.14
N ARG A 394 0.68 2.71 -32.49
CA ARG A 394 0.45 1.77 -31.38
C ARG A 394 -0.20 2.48 -30.19
N ILE A 395 0.34 3.62 -29.76
CA ILE A 395 -0.24 4.43 -28.66
C ILE A 395 -1.70 4.82 -28.95
N HIS A 396 -2.05 5.20 -30.19
CA HIS A 396 -3.43 5.49 -30.60
C HIS A 396 -4.30 4.26 -30.95
N SER A 397 -3.72 3.06 -31.08
CA SER A 397 -4.48 1.81 -31.32
C SER A 397 -4.50 0.86 -30.11
N MET A 398 -3.84 1.24 -29.00
CA MET A 398 -4.15 0.74 -27.66
C MET A 398 -5.62 1.04 -27.35
N LYS A 399 -6.51 0.07 -27.64
CA LYS A 399 -7.87 0.01 -27.08
C LYS A 399 -7.85 -0.35 -25.58
N ILE A 400 -6.91 0.25 -24.84
CA ILE A 400 -6.72 0.12 -23.41
C ILE A 400 -7.40 1.33 -22.74
N GLU A 401 -8.69 1.50 -23.05
CA GLU A 401 -9.58 2.08 -22.06
C GLU A 401 -9.87 0.98 -21.04
N ALA A 402 -9.25 1.09 -19.86
CA ALA A 402 -9.71 0.35 -18.69
C ALA A 402 -11.22 0.65 -18.50
N PRO A 403 -12.03 -0.29 -17.97
CA PRO A 403 -13.47 -0.06 -17.78
C PRO A 403 -13.80 1.22 -17.01
N ILE A 404 -12.91 1.62 -16.08
CA ILE A 404 -13.00 2.89 -15.34
C ILE A 404 -12.80 4.14 -16.22
N THR A 405 -11.97 4.08 -17.27
CA THR A 405 -11.82 5.19 -18.24
C THR A 405 -13.11 5.42 -19.02
N LYS A 406 -13.79 4.34 -19.44
CA LYS A 406 -15.13 4.42 -20.03
C LYS A 406 -16.16 4.95 -19.04
N ALA A 407 -16.13 4.49 -17.80
CA ALA A 407 -17.01 5.00 -16.75
C ALA A 407 -16.82 6.51 -16.53
N ILE A 408 -15.57 6.98 -16.43
CA ILE A 408 -15.21 8.40 -16.32
C ILE A 408 -15.71 9.18 -17.54
N ASN A 409 -15.45 8.70 -18.76
CA ASN A 409 -15.90 9.37 -19.99
C ASN A 409 -17.44 9.46 -20.08
N ILE A 410 -18.17 8.41 -19.66
CA ILE A 410 -19.64 8.40 -19.60
C ILE A 410 -20.15 9.33 -18.49
N ILE A 411 -19.49 9.36 -17.33
CA ILE A 411 -19.83 10.25 -16.21
C ILE A 411 -19.64 11.72 -16.62
N SER A 412 -18.55 12.09 -17.28
CA SER A 412 -18.34 13.45 -17.78
C SER A 412 -19.32 13.83 -18.90
N ALA A 413 -19.69 12.92 -19.80
CA ALA A 413 -20.76 13.18 -20.78
C ALA A 413 -22.15 13.36 -20.13
N ALA A 414 -22.43 12.64 -19.04
CA ALA A 414 -23.64 12.86 -18.23
C ALA A 414 -23.56 14.18 -17.44
N GLN A 415 -22.37 14.61 -17.03
CA GLN A 415 -22.12 15.85 -16.29
C GLN A 415 -22.44 17.10 -17.15
N GLU A 416 -22.04 17.11 -18.43
CA GLU A 416 -22.35 18.20 -19.38
C GLU A 416 -23.86 18.41 -19.63
N SER A 417 -24.68 17.40 -19.34
CA SER A 417 -26.13 17.40 -19.59
C SER A 417 -26.99 17.42 -18.32
N SER A 418 -26.39 17.55 -17.13
CA SER A 418 -27.07 17.42 -15.83
C SER A 418 -27.23 18.73 -15.05
N PRO A 419 -28.25 18.87 -14.16
CA PRO A 419 -28.39 20.02 -13.27
C PRO A 419 -27.31 20.08 -12.18
N MET A 420 -26.96 21.29 -11.73
CA MET A 420 -25.85 21.57 -10.79
C MET A 420 -25.72 20.61 -9.57
N PRO A 421 -26.79 20.23 -8.84
CA PRO A 421 -26.65 19.31 -7.70
C PRO A 421 -26.24 17.89 -8.09
N VAL A 422 -26.50 17.50 -9.34
CA VAL A 422 -26.05 16.23 -9.93
C VAL A 422 -24.60 16.39 -10.40
N THR A 423 -24.25 17.52 -11.01
CA THR A 423 -22.85 17.88 -11.36
C THR A 423 -21.93 17.72 -10.15
N GLU A 424 -22.27 18.36 -9.01
CA GLU A 424 -21.51 18.24 -7.76
C GLU A 424 -21.47 16.81 -7.16
N ALA A 425 -22.40 15.93 -7.54
CA ALA A 425 -22.37 14.52 -7.13
C ALA A 425 -21.46 13.69 -8.05
N LEU A 426 -21.51 13.95 -9.36
CA LEU A 426 -20.65 13.32 -10.36
C LEU A 426 -19.18 13.74 -10.17
N ASP A 427 -18.89 15.00 -9.83
CA ASP A 427 -17.53 15.44 -9.49
C ASP A 427 -16.96 14.68 -8.28
N ARG A 428 -17.74 14.48 -7.22
CA ARG A 428 -17.32 13.67 -6.06
C ARG A 428 -17.13 12.19 -6.43
N VAL A 429 -17.94 11.64 -7.34
CA VAL A 429 -17.72 10.30 -7.87
C VAL A 429 -16.43 10.24 -8.71
N LEU A 430 -16.14 11.24 -9.55
CA LEU A 430 -14.88 11.33 -10.30
C LEU A 430 -13.66 11.50 -9.39
N GLU A 431 -13.79 12.23 -8.29
CA GLU A 431 -12.74 12.41 -7.27
C GLU A 431 -12.46 11.10 -6.54
N ILE A 432 -13.50 10.40 -6.07
CA ILE A 432 -13.38 9.04 -5.49
C ILE A 432 -12.74 8.08 -6.51
N LEU A 433 -13.20 8.09 -7.77
CA LEU A 433 -12.65 7.24 -8.84
C LEU A 433 -11.21 7.59 -9.26
N ARG A 434 -10.65 8.70 -8.78
CA ARG A 434 -9.23 9.08 -8.94
C ARG A 434 -8.36 8.74 -7.74
N THR A 435 -8.94 8.33 -6.60
CA THR A 435 -8.17 7.88 -5.43
C THR A 435 -7.64 6.45 -5.58
N THR A 436 -6.67 6.09 -4.74
CA THR A 436 -5.55 5.21 -5.14
C THR A 436 -5.79 3.69 -5.19
N GLU A 437 -7.01 3.19 -4.96
CA GLU A 437 -7.31 1.75 -4.80
C GLU A 437 -8.12 1.14 -5.96
N LEU A 438 -7.97 1.67 -7.18
CA LEU A 438 -8.77 1.28 -8.37
C LEU A 438 -7.95 0.66 -9.52
N TYR A 439 -6.72 0.22 -9.25
CA TYR A 439 -5.78 -0.34 -10.23
C TYR A 439 -5.48 -1.84 -10.04
N SER A 440 -6.37 -2.61 -9.40
CA SER A 440 -6.36 -4.06 -9.56
C SER A 440 -6.64 -4.39 -11.03
N PRO A 441 -5.76 -5.08 -11.77
CA PRO A 441 -6.10 -5.55 -13.10
C PRO A 441 -7.28 -6.53 -13.02
N GLN A 442 -8.19 -6.45 -13.98
CA GLN A 442 -9.08 -7.56 -14.28
C GLN A 442 -8.30 -8.51 -15.20
N PHE A 443 -8.29 -9.80 -14.85
CA PHE A 443 -7.44 -10.80 -15.48
C PHE A 443 -8.01 -11.23 -16.85
N ASP A 444 -7.79 -10.42 -17.89
CA ASP A 444 -7.87 -10.83 -19.29
C ASP A 444 -6.53 -11.45 -19.75
N ALA A 445 -5.97 -12.34 -18.93
CA ALA A 445 -5.02 -13.32 -19.44
C ALA A 445 -5.79 -14.26 -20.38
N LYS A 446 -5.16 -14.70 -21.48
CA LYS A 446 -5.69 -15.89 -22.17
C LYS A 446 -5.43 -17.09 -21.27
N ASP A 447 -6.43 -17.95 -21.09
CA ASP A 447 -6.32 -19.19 -20.29
C ASP A 447 -5.27 -20.21 -20.82
N ASP A 448 -4.56 -19.87 -21.90
CA ASP A 448 -3.61 -20.72 -22.63
C ASP A 448 -2.14 -20.66 -22.14
N ASP A 449 -1.73 -19.67 -21.33
CA ASP A 449 -0.32 -19.50 -20.89
C ASP A 449 -0.09 -19.67 -19.37
N PRO A 450 0.27 -20.87 -18.90
CA PRO A 450 0.57 -21.11 -17.49
C PRO A 450 1.88 -20.46 -17.01
N HIS A 451 2.82 -20.10 -17.90
CA HIS A 451 4.06 -19.44 -17.48
C HIS A 451 3.81 -18.00 -17.04
N ALA A 452 2.91 -17.29 -17.73
CA ALA A 452 2.45 -15.98 -17.31
C ALA A 452 1.65 -16.04 -15.99
N ILE A 453 0.73 -17.01 -15.87
CA ILE A 453 -0.11 -17.19 -14.67
C ILE A 453 0.75 -17.40 -13.42
N ASP A 454 1.77 -18.26 -13.48
CA ASP A 454 2.63 -18.57 -12.33
C ASP A 454 3.63 -17.45 -12.00
N LEU A 455 4.11 -16.69 -13.01
CA LEU A 455 4.87 -15.46 -12.75
C LEU A 455 4.03 -14.46 -11.95
N VAL A 456 2.76 -14.28 -12.33
CA VAL A 456 1.82 -13.41 -11.61
C VAL A 456 1.46 -14.00 -10.24
N GLY A 457 1.31 -15.32 -10.12
CA GLY A 457 1.10 -16.00 -8.84
C GLY A 457 2.25 -15.79 -7.86
N GLY A 458 3.49 -16.04 -8.29
CA GLY A 458 4.67 -15.92 -7.43
C GLY A 458 5.14 -14.50 -7.10
N LEU A 459 4.83 -13.53 -7.97
CA LEU A 459 5.30 -12.13 -7.86
C LEU A 459 4.21 -11.10 -7.52
N MET A 460 2.92 -11.47 -7.63
CA MET A 460 1.80 -10.52 -7.48
C MET A 460 0.64 -11.04 -6.60
N SER A 461 0.76 -12.18 -5.92
CA SER A 461 -0.30 -12.67 -5.03
C SER A 461 -0.39 -11.85 -3.73
N ASP A 462 -1.50 -11.13 -3.52
CA ASP A 462 -1.88 -10.67 -2.17
C ASP A 462 -2.23 -11.88 -1.30
N VAL A 463 -1.39 -12.21 -0.32
CA VAL A 463 -1.50 -13.43 0.50
C VAL A 463 -2.57 -13.31 1.60
N PHE A 464 -3.83 -13.16 1.20
CA PHE A 464 -4.98 -13.22 2.11
C PHE A 464 -5.42 -14.68 2.41
N ARG A 465 -4.48 -15.51 2.88
CA ARG A 465 -4.77 -16.83 3.48
C ARG A 465 -3.93 -17.02 4.74
N ARG A 466 -4.61 -17.26 5.87
CA ARG A 466 -3.99 -17.74 7.12
C ARG A 466 -3.97 -19.27 7.16
N PRO A 467 -2.80 -19.91 7.30
CA PRO A 467 -2.68 -21.24 7.89
C PRO A 467 -2.80 -21.19 9.43
N SER A 468 -2.87 -22.37 10.07
CA SER A 468 -2.99 -22.48 11.53
C SER A 468 -1.63 -22.43 12.24
N ARG A 469 -1.65 -21.96 13.49
CA ARG A 469 -0.56 -21.98 14.48
C ARG A 469 0.15 -23.34 14.55
N ASN A 470 1.48 -23.30 14.51
CA ASN A 470 2.35 -24.31 15.10
C ASN A 470 3.58 -23.62 15.72
N GLU A 471 4.14 -24.19 16.78
CA GLU A 471 5.19 -23.58 17.59
C GLU A 471 6.53 -24.31 17.41
N TYR A 472 7.60 -23.56 17.11
CA TYR A 472 8.97 -24.07 17.22
C TYR A 472 9.89 -23.03 17.86
N VAL A 473 10.82 -23.52 18.69
CA VAL A 473 11.68 -22.71 19.54
C VAL A 473 13.02 -22.42 18.86
N LEU A 474 13.41 -21.15 18.84
CA LEU A 474 14.68 -20.69 18.25
C LEU A 474 15.91 -21.19 19.03
N SER A 475 16.96 -21.54 18.29
CA SER A 475 18.32 -21.75 18.82
C SER A 475 19.26 -20.75 18.15
N THR A 476 19.45 -19.59 18.78
CA THR A 476 20.30 -18.51 18.27
C THR A 476 21.74 -18.96 18.07
N LYS A 477 22.25 -18.86 16.84
CA LYS A 477 23.69 -18.97 16.53
C LYS A 477 24.25 -17.58 16.29
N ASN A 478 25.40 -17.31 16.90
CA ASN A 478 26.04 -16.00 16.90
C ASN A 478 26.41 -15.52 15.48
N LEU A 479 26.31 -14.20 15.25
CA LEU A 479 26.98 -13.56 14.12
C LEU A 479 28.47 -13.89 14.15
N GLN A 480 28.98 -14.56 13.11
CA GLN A 480 30.40 -14.78 12.94
C GLN A 480 31.02 -13.61 12.18
N GLN A 481 31.89 -12.84 12.84
CA GLN A 481 32.77 -11.92 12.13
C GLN A 481 33.78 -12.73 11.30
N ALA A 482 33.52 -12.85 9.99
CA ALA A 482 34.43 -13.49 9.05
C ALA A 482 35.65 -12.59 8.80
N SER A 483 36.77 -12.88 9.47
CA SER A 483 38.04 -12.17 9.29
C SER A 483 38.78 -12.68 8.04
N SER A 484 38.51 -12.10 6.87
CA SER A 484 39.27 -12.35 5.64
C SER A 484 40.15 -11.15 5.28
N SER A 485 41.47 -11.31 5.32
CA SER A 485 42.44 -10.27 4.95
C SER A 485 42.55 -10.12 3.44
N VAL A 486 41.67 -9.32 2.83
CA VAL A 486 41.70 -8.97 1.40
C VAL A 486 41.99 -7.47 1.25
N ILE A 487 42.96 -7.13 0.40
CA ILE A 487 43.41 -5.75 0.20
C ILE A 487 42.28 -4.95 -0.46
N THR A 488 41.69 -4.02 0.28
CA THR A 488 40.68 -3.08 -0.22
C THR A 488 41.38 -1.77 -0.58
N PRO A 489 41.24 -1.25 -1.81
CA PRO A 489 42.05 -0.12 -2.28
C PRO A 489 41.76 1.19 -1.52
N THR A 490 42.81 2.00 -1.35
CA THR A 490 42.77 3.27 -0.59
C THR A 490 42.19 4.45 -1.36
N SER A 491 42.15 4.35 -2.69
CA SER A 491 41.60 5.33 -3.63
C SER A 491 41.22 4.64 -4.94
N LEU A 492 40.36 5.29 -5.75
CA LEU A 492 40.16 4.97 -7.17
C LEU A 492 41.48 4.83 -7.97
N HIS A 493 42.56 5.50 -7.54
CA HIS A 493 43.88 5.43 -8.17
C HIS A 493 44.68 4.15 -7.85
N ASP A 494 44.29 3.37 -6.83
CA ASP A 494 44.98 2.14 -6.39
C ASP A 494 44.34 0.85 -6.97
N ILE A 495 43.47 0.96 -7.97
CA ILE A 495 42.68 -0.17 -8.49
C ILE A 495 43.54 -1.07 -9.42
N PRO A 496 43.51 -2.42 -9.22
CA PRO A 496 44.17 -3.37 -10.13
C PRO A 496 43.75 -3.20 -11.59
N SER A 497 44.70 -3.27 -12.52
CA SER A 497 44.48 -2.93 -13.94
C SER A 497 43.36 -3.73 -14.61
N GLN A 498 43.15 -5.00 -14.23
CA GLN A 498 42.04 -5.81 -14.75
C GLN A 498 40.67 -5.25 -14.34
N ILE A 499 40.52 -4.78 -13.08
CA ILE A 499 39.27 -4.18 -12.60
C ILE A 499 39.07 -2.81 -13.26
N THR A 500 40.13 -2.03 -13.44
CA THR A 500 40.08 -0.77 -14.19
C THR A 500 39.60 -1.01 -15.63
N GLN A 501 40.17 -1.99 -16.33
CA GLN A 501 39.78 -2.38 -17.69
C GLN A 501 38.32 -2.86 -17.76
N ALA A 502 37.90 -3.74 -16.84
CA ALA A 502 36.52 -4.21 -16.74
C ALA A 502 35.50 -3.08 -16.47
N MET A 503 35.95 -1.93 -15.92
CA MET A 503 35.10 -0.75 -15.71
C MET A 503 35.23 0.32 -16.81
N GLU A 504 36.05 0.17 -17.85
CA GLU A 504 36.36 1.27 -18.79
C GLU A 504 35.08 1.90 -19.39
N ASN A 505 34.18 1.07 -19.92
CA ASN A 505 33.03 1.49 -20.72
C ASN A 505 31.67 1.54 -19.99
N GLU A 506 31.61 1.77 -18.67
CA GLU A 506 30.33 1.87 -17.91
C GLU A 506 29.46 3.12 -18.24
N GLU A 507 29.78 3.83 -19.32
CA GLU A 507 28.86 4.80 -19.96
C GLU A 507 28.00 4.16 -21.06
N CYS A 508 28.35 2.95 -21.51
CA CYS A 508 27.68 2.20 -22.58
C CYS A 508 26.68 1.18 -22.02
N TRP A 509 25.56 0.96 -22.71
CA TRP A 509 24.58 -0.05 -22.29
C TRP A 509 25.13 -1.48 -22.39
N ASP A 510 25.96 -1.72 -23.42
CA ASP A 510 26.78 -2.92 -23.61
C ASP A 510 28.02 -2.85 -22.68
N PHE A 511 27.80 -3.27 -21.43
CA PHE A 511 28.79 -3.30 -20.36
C PHE A 511 28.82 -4.69 -19.73
N ASP A 512 29.98 -5.34 -19.65
CA ASP A 512 30.07 -6.70 -19.10
C ASP A 512 30.20 -6.71 -17.57
N ILE A 513 29.04 -6.78 -16.92
CA ILE A 513 28.93 -6.88 -15.45
C ILE A 513 29.52 -8.20 -14.90
N PHE A 514 29.66 -9.25 -15.71
CA PHE A 514 30.19 -10.55 -15.28
C PHE A 514 31.72 -10.62 -15.39
N GLU A 515 32.33 -9.97 -16.39
CA GLU A 515 33.78 -9.69 -16.39
C GLU A 515 34.15 -8.87 -15.14
N LEU A 516 33.33 -7.88 -14.75
CA LEU A 516 33.53 -7.15 -13.50
C LEU A 516 33.33 -8.03 -12.25
N GLU A 517 32.30 -8.87 -12.20
CA GLU A 517 32.10 -9.85 -11.10
C GLU A 517 33.32 -10.77 -10.93
N ALA A 518 33.89 -11.26 -12.04
CA ALA A 518 35.07 -12.11 -12.04
C ALA A 518 36.33 -11.34 -11.58
N ALA A 519 36.60 -10.17 -12.17
CA ALA A 519 37.76 -9.33 -11.87
C ALA A 519 37.77 -8.80 -10.43
N THR A 520 36.60 -8.53 -9.85
CA THR A 520 36.45 -8.06 -8.45
C THR A 520 36.30 -9.21 -7.44
N HIS A 521 36.21 -10.46 -7.91
CA HIS A 521 35.96 -11.66 -7.10
C HIS A 521 34.65 -11.59 -6.30
N LYS A 522 33.52 -11.42 -7.01
CA LYS A 522 32.18 -11.15 -6.45
C LYS A 522 32.10 -9.89 -5.58
N ARG A 523 32.77 -8.81 -6.01
CA ARG A 523 32.67 -7.48 -5.38
C ARG A 523 32.42 -6.34 -6.38
N PRO A 524 31.50 -6.45 -7.36
CA PRO A 524 31.34 -5.42 -8.38
C PRO A 524 30.77 -4.12 -7.81
N LEU A 525 29.94 -4.19 -6.77
CA LEU A 525 29.17 -3.05 -6.26
C LEU A 525 30.06 -1.97 -5.63
N ILE A 526 31.12 -2.35 -4.90
CA ILE A 526 32.04 -1.36 -4.31
C ILE A 526 32.87 -0.62 -5.36
N TYR A 527 33.38 -1.32 -6.39
CA TYR A 527 34.24 -0.68 -7.41
C TYR A 527 33.41 0.16 -8.38
N LEU A 528 32.31 -0.39 -8.91
CA LEU A 528 31.41 0.31 -9.82
C LEU A 528 30.69 1.46 -9.09
N GLY A 529 30.26 1.23 -7.85
CA GLY A 529 29.72 2.25 -6.96
C GLY A 529 30.68 3.43 -6.78
N LEU A 530 31.96 3.19 -6.45
CA LEU A 530 32.94 4.28 -6.33
C LEU A 530 33.11 5.06 -7.65
N LYS A 531 33.19 4.39 -8.81
CA LYS A 531 33.33 5.08 -10.12
C LYS A 531 32.09 5.91 -10.46
N ILE A 532 30.90 5.32 -10.36
CA ILE A 532 29.62 5.99 -10.69
C ILE A 532 29.36 7.15 -9.73
N PHE A 533 29.52 6.94 -8.42
CA PHE A 533 29.25 7.98 -7.42
C PHE A 533 30.23 9.15 -7.51
N ALA A 534 31.48 8.91 -7.94
CA ALA A 534 32.43 9.98 -8.27
C ALA A 534 32.01 10.75 -9.54
N ARG A 535 31.58 10.06 -10.61
CA ARG A 535 31.08 10.69 -11.86
C ARG A 535 29.86 11.59 -11.61
N PHE A 536 28.97 11.19 -10.70
CA PHE A 536 27.77 11.95 -10.33
C PHE A 536 27.96 12.92 -9.15
N GLY A 537 29.18 13.09 -8.61
CA GLY A 537 29.45 14.06 -7.53
C GLY A 537 28.69 13.79 -6.23
N VAL A 538 28.45 12.51 -5.90
CA VAL A 538 27.60 12.11 -4.75
C VAL A 538 28.20 12.60 -3.42
N CYS A 539 29.53 12.57 -3.28
CA CYS A 539 30.22 13.06 -2.08
C CYS A 539 29.99 14.55 -1.86
N GLU A 540 30.00 15.34 -2.92
CA GLU A 540 29.81 16.78 -2.94
C GLU A 540 28.37 17.16 -2.56
N VAL A 541 27.37 16.46 -3.11
CA VAL A 541 25.95 16.67 -2.80
C VAL A 541 25.60 16.26 -1.37
N LEU A 542 26.08 15.10 -0.90
CA LEU A 542 25.83 14.61 0.46
C LEU A 542 26.75 15.26 1.52
N LYS A 543 27.76 16.01 1.08
CA LYS A 543 28.82 16.61 1.92
C LYS A 543 29.64 15.54 2.70
N CYS A 544 29.80 14.33 2.15
CA CYS A 544 30.53 13.21 2.77
C CYS A 544 31.93 12.97 2.17
N SER A 545 32.75 12.14 2.80
CA SER A 545 34.09 11.81 2.28
C SER A 545 34.09 10.52 1.44
N GLU A 546 35.02 10.38 0.50
CA GLU A 546 35.23 9.13 -0.26
C GLU A 546 35.49 7.93 0.69
N THR A 547 36.13 8.15 1.84
CA THR A 547 36.35 7.11 2.86
C THR A 547 35.04 6.69 3.55
N THR A 548 34.12 7.64 3.79
CA THR A 548 32.77 7.36 4.29
C THR A 548 31.97 6.58 3.26
N LEU A 549 32.00 7.02 1.99
CA LEU A 549 31.32 6.35 0.88
C LEU A 549 31.84 4.92 0.66
N ARG A 550 33.16 4.71 0.71
CA ARG A 550 33.75 3.37 0.58
C ARG A 550 33.38 2.45 1.72
N SER A 551 33.36 2.97 2.95
CA SER A 551 32.91 2.22 4.14
C SER A 551 31.43 1.83 4.01
N TRP A 552 30.61 2.75 3.49
CA TRP A 552 29.21 2.51 3.20
C TRP A 552 28.99 1.45 2.10
N LEU A 553 29.59 1.62 0.92
CA LEU A 553 29.52 0.63 -0.16
C LEU A 553 30.01 -0.75 0.31
N GLN A 554 31.06 -0.81 1.14
CA GLN A 554 31.55 -2.06 1.70
C GLN A 554 30.55 -2.74 2.66
N ILE A 555 29.86 -2.00 3.53
CA ILE A 555 28.88 -2.62 4.45
C ILE A 555 27.58 -2.99 3.72
N ILE A 556 27.17 -2.24 2.69
CA ILE A 556 26.03 -2.60 1.83
C ILE A 556 26.35 -3.87 1.03
N GLU A 557 27.47 -3.90 0.31
CA GLU A 557 27.93 -5.08 -0.46
C GLU A 557 28.06 -6.34 0.42
N ALA A 558 28.58 -6.20 1.64
CA ALA A 558 28.73 -7.31 2.59
C ALA A 558 27.41 -7.87 3.16
N ASN A 559 26.27 -7.20 2.95
CA ASN A 559 24.94 -7.69 3.32
C ASN A 559 24.13 -8.17 2.09
N TYR A 560 24.73 -8.19 0.89
CA TYR A 560 24.18 -8.97 -0.24
C TYR A 560 24.66 -10.43 -0.16
N HIS A 561 23.75 -11.38 -0.31
CA HIS A 561 24.05 -12.80 -0.11
C HIS A 561 24.77 -13.37 -1.34
N ALA A 562 26.10 -13.49 -1.29
CA ALA A 562 26.92 -14.04 -2.37
C ALA A 562 26.64 -15.53 -2.72
N SER A 563 25.77 -16.19 -1.95
CA SER A 563 25.18 -17.51 -2.19
C SER A 563 23.95 -17.51 -3.11
N ASN A 564 23.24 -16.38 -3.23
CA ASN A 564 22.07 -16.28 -4.10
C ASN A 564 22.49 -16.35 -5.57
N PRO A 565 21.85 -17.15 -6.42
CA PRO A 565 22.13 -17.17 -7.86
C PRO A 565 21.92 -15.81 -8.52
N TYR A 566 20.83 -15.10 -8.20
CA TYR A 566 20.43 -13.84 -8.83
C TYR A 566 20.53 -12.65 -7.86
N HIS A 567 19.78 -12.65 -6.75
CA HIS A 567 19.65 -11.47 -5.88
C HIS A 567 20.89 -11.31 -4.96
N ASN A 568 22.00 -10.90 -5.57
CA ASN A 568 23.31 -10.68 -4.94
C ASN A 568 23.90 -9.33 -5.38
N SER A 569 25.10 -9.00 -4.91
CA SER A 569 25.76 -7.70 -5.18
C SER A 569 25.99 -7.41 -6.66
N THR A 570 26.05 -8.44 -7.51
CA THR A 570 26.22 -8.29 -8.97
C THR A 570 24.93 -7.80 -9.62
N HIS A 571 23.76 -8.24 -9.14
CA HIS A 571 22.48 -7.71 -9.62
C HIS A 571 22.32 -6.24 -9.22
N SER A 572 22.57 -5.90 -7.95
CA SER A 572 22.54 -4.50 -7.50
C SER A 572 23.51 -3.60 -8.28
N ALA A 573 24.69 -4.11 -8.65
CA ALA A 573 25.64 -3.41 -9.49
C ALA A 573 25.13 -3.19 -10.93
N ASP A 574 24.41 -4.15 -11.52
CA ASP A 574 23.80 -3.98 -12.85
C ASP A 574 22.61 -2.99 -12.83
N VAL A 575 21.78 -3.01 -11.79
CA VAL A 575 20.67 -2.06 -11.61
C VAL A 575 21.20 -0.65 -11.33
N LEU A 576 22.31 -0.52 -10.59
CA LEU A 576 23.04 0.74 -10.44
C LEU A 576 23.58 1.24 -11.79
N HIS A 577 24.15 0.36 -12.61
CA HIS A 577 24.61 0.69 -13.96
C HIS A 577 23.46 1.15 -14.86
N ALA A 578 22.34 0.41 -14.93
CA ALA A 578 21.17 0.80 -15.71
C ALA A 578 20.57 2.12 -15.24
N THR A 579 20.50 2.33 -13.91
CA THR A 579 20.08 3.59 -13.31
C THR A 579 20.98 4.74 -13.76
N ALA A 580 22.30 4.58 -13.70
CA ALA A 580 23.26 5.60 -14.15
C ALA A 580 23.15 5.90 -15.65
N TYR A 581 22.97 4.88 -16.50
CA TYR A 581 22.73 5.07 -17.94
C TYR A 581 21.43 5.85 -18.22
N PHE A 582 20.35 5.59 -17.48
CA PHE A 582 19.11 6.37 -17.61
C PHE A 582 19.24 7.81 -17.11
N LEU A 583 19.90 8.04 -15.98
CA LEU A 583 20.23 9.40 -15.50
C LEU A 583 21.10 10.16 -16.51
N CYS A 584 21.92 9.46 -17.30
CA CYS A 584 22.71 10.07 -18.37
C CYS A 584 21.89 10.56 -19.58
N LYS A 585 20.62 10.18 -19.73
CA LYS A 585 19.78 10.56 -20.89
C LYS A 585 19.25 11.99 -20.79
N GLU A 586 19.20 12.69 -21.93
CA GLU A 586 18.89 14.13 -21.99
C GLU A 586 17.54 14.49 -21.34
N ARG A 587 16.46 13.75 -21.62
CA ARG A 587 15.14 13.99 -21.00
C ARG A 587 15.20 13.93 -19.47
N ILE A 588 16.02 13.01 -18.92
CA ILE A 588 16.16 12.82 -17.48
C ILE A 588 16.96 13.97 -16.87
N LYS A 589 18.11 14.34 -17.46
CA LYS A 589 18.91 15.52 -17.02
C LYS A 589 18.16 16.85 -17.12
N GLN A 590 17.21 16.98 -18.05
CA GLN A 590 16.34 18.14 -18.14
C GLN A 590 15.22 18.16 -17.07
N THR A 591 14.92 17.02 -16.43
CA THR A 591 13.75 16.85 -15.56
C THR A 591 14.08 16.66 -14.09
N LEU A 592 15.15 15.94 -13.75
CA LEU A 592 15.55 15.64 -12.37
C LEU A 592 16.58 16.65 -11.84
N ASP A 593 16.53 16.97 -10.55
CA ASP A 593 17.56 17.77 -9.89
C ASP A 593 18.72 16.87 -9.41
N PRO A 594 19.94 17.37 -9.16
CA PRO A 594 21.07 16.53 -8.71
C PRO A 594 20.80 15.71 -7.44
N LEU A 595 19.91 16.18 -6.55
CA LEU A 595 19.49 15.41 -5.37
C LEU A 595 18.61 14.19 -5.75
N ASP A 596 17.85 14.27 -6.85
CA ASP A 596 17.09 13.14 -7.40
C ASP A 596 18.03 12.11 -8.06
N GLU A 597 19.07 12.55 -8.77
CA GLU A 597 20.10 11.67 -9.34
C GLU A 597 20.80 10.86 -8.23
N VAL A 598 21.27 11.54 -7.18
CA VAL A 598 21.89 10.92 -5.99
C VAL A 598 20.91 9.98 -5.27
N THR A 599 19.64 10.38 -5.14
CA THR A 599 18.58 9.53 -4.56
C THR A 599 18.42 8.23 -5.36
N ALA A 600 18.40 8.30 -6.69
CA ALA A 600 18.20 7.16 -7.56
C ALA A 600 19.38 6.17 -7.50
N LEU A 601 20.62 6.68 -7.55
CA LEU A 601 21.82 5.84 -7.43
C LEU A 601 21.86 5.11 -6.08
N ILE A 602 21.50 5.78 -4.98
CA ILE A 602 21.45 5.16 -3.65
C ILE A 602 20.32 4.12 -3.58
N ALA A 603 19.14 4.39 -4.13
CA ALA A 603 18.04 3.42 -4.17
C ALA A 603 18.45 2.14 -4.92
N ALA A 604 19.04 2.26 -6.12
CA ALA A 604 19.56 1.12 -6.88
C ALA A 604 20.62 0.32 -6.11
N THR A 605 21.51 1.00 -5.37
CA THR A 605 22.56 0.39 -4.56
C THR A 605 22.02 -0.44 -3.37
N VAL A 606 20.76 -0.23 -2.95
CA VAL A 606 20.21 -0.86 -1.73
C VAL A 606 18.86 -1.56 -1.89
N HIS A 607 18.28 -1.59 -3.10
CA HIS A 607 16.89 -2.00 -3.30
C HIS A 607 16.57 -3.43 -2.86
N ASP A 608 17.55 -4.35 -2.95
CA ASP A 608 17.45 -5.78 -2.62
C ASP A 608 18.38 -6.21 -1.46
N LEU A 609 18.75 -5.27 -0.59
CA LEU A 609 19.75 -5.50 0.45
C LEU A 609 19.30 -6.55 1.47
N ASP A 610 20.08 -7.62 1.68
CA ASP A 610 19.74 -8.78 2.52
C ASP A 610 18.54 -9.60 1.99
N HIS A 611 18.34 -9.64 0.67
CA HIS A 611 17.38 -10.54 0.03
C HIS A 611 17.75 -12.03 0.29
N PRO A 612 16.83 -12.86 0.82
CA PRO A 612 17.11 -14.23 1.26
C PRO A 612 17.03 -15.28 0.13
N GLY A 613 16.91 -14.84 -1.12
CA GLY A 613 16.75 -15.71 -2.28
C GLY A 613 15.36 -16.34 -2.42
N ARG A 614 14.33 -15.70 -1.87
CA ARG A 614 12.93 -16.20 -1.81
C ARG A 614 11.95 -15.04 -1.96
N THR A 615 10.82 -15.26 -2.65
CA THR A 615 9.80 -14.21 -2.88
C THR A 615 9.02 -13.85 -1.61
N ASN A 616 8.37 -12.68 -1.61
CA ASN A 616 7.43 -12.24 -0.57
C ASN A 616 6.40 -13.35 -0.23
N SER A 617 5.81 -14.00 -1.24
CA SER A 617 4.80 -15.04 -1.05
C SER A 617 5.33 -16.28 -0.31
N PHE A 618 6.60 -16.68 -0.55
CA PHE A 618 7.25 -17.73 0.23
C PHE A 618 7.42 -17.33 1.69
N LEU A 619 7.91 -16.11 1.93
CA LEU A 619 8.17 -15.61 3.28
C LEU A 619 6.89 -15.52 4.14
N CYS A 620 5.75 -15.17 3.53
CA CYS A 620 4.44 -15.18 4.18
C CYS A 620 3.95 -16.62 4.41
N ASN A 621 3.99 -17.49 3.39
CA ASN A 621 3.56 -18.90 3.50
C ASN A 621 4.35 -19.68 4.56
N ALA A 622 5.65 -19.41 4.69
CA ALA A 622 6.54 -20.01 5.68
C ALA A 622 6.40 -19.41 7.10
N GLY A 623 5.62 -18.34 7.28
CA GLY A 623 5.49 -17.64 8.57
C GLY A 623 6.80 -17.03 9.08
N SER A 624 7.64 -16.53 8.17
CA SER A 624 8.99 -16.04 8.48
C SER A 624 9.02 -14.83 9.41
N GLU A 625 10.13 -14.62 10.12
CA GLU A 625 10.31 -13.47 11.02
C GLU A 625 10.11 -12.12 10.32
N LEU A 626 10.54 -12.00 9.06
CA LEU A 626 10.33 -10.79 8.24
C LEU A 626 8.85 -10.59 7.89
N ALA A 627 8.13 -11.65 7.49
CA ALA A 627 6.72 -11.56 7.18
C ALA A 627 5.88 -11.16 8.40
N ILE A 628 6.18 -11.74 9.57
CA ILE A 628 5.59 -11.36 10.86
C ILE A 628 5.90 -9.89 11.20
N LEU A 629 7.16 -9.45 11.02
CA LEU A 629 7.58 -8.07 11.29
C LEU A 629 6.87 -7.04 10.40
N TYR A 630 6.74 -7.33 9.10
CA TYR A 630 6.16 -6.43 8.11
C TYR A 630 4.68 -6.67 7.81
N ASN A 631 4.05 -7.61 8.53
CA ASN A 631 2.62 -7.95 8.46
C ASN A 631 2.21 -8.32 7.03
N ASP A 632 2.92 -9.30 6.46
CA ASP A 632 2.68 -9.93 5.15
C ASP A 632 2.60 -8.98 3.93
N THR A 633 3.01 -7.71 4.10
CA THR A 633 2.82 -6.64 3.11
C THR A 633 4.17 -6.02 2.72
N ALA A 634 4.57 -6.10 1.44
CA ALA A 634 5.84 -5.55 0.92
C ALA A 634 7.05 -5.93 1.81
N VAL A 635 7.15 -7.21 2.16
CA VAL A 635 7.98 -7.71 3.28
C VAL A 635 9.46 -7.44 3.00
N LEU A 636 9.91 -7.79 1.80
CA LEU A 636 11.27 -7.62 1.32
C LEU A 636 11.61 -6.15 1.10
N GLU A 637 10.80 -5.42 0.36
CA GLU A 637 11.05 -4.02 -0.03
C GLU A 637 11.11 -3.10 1.20
N ARG A 638 10.32 -3.40 2.24
CA ARG A 638 10.42 -2.74 3.55
C ARG A 638 11.67 -3.14 4.31
N HIS A 639 12.08 -4.41 4.25
CA HIS A 639 13.31 -4.91 4.88
C HIS A 639 14.55 -4.26 4.27
N HIS A 640 14.69 -4.28 2.95
CA HIS A 640 15.80 -3.68 2.20
C HIS A 640 15.98 -2.19 2.57
N ALA A 641 14.89 -1.42 2.49
CA ALA A 641 14.89 -0.01 2.89
C ALA A 641 15.19 0.19 4.39
N ALA A 642 14.65 -0.64 5.29
CA ALA A 642 14.87 -0.52 6.73
C ALA A 642 16.33 -0.81 7.10
N LEU A 643 16.87 -1.95 6.64
CA LEU A 643 18.23 -2.39 6.92
C LEU A 643 19.26 -1.43 6.33
N ALA A 644 19.06 -0.96 5.09
CA ALA A 644 19.95 0.01 4.45
C ALA A 644 20.14 1.25 5.34
N PHE A 645 19.06 1.83 5.87
CA PHE A 645 19.16 2.97 6.78
C PHE A 645 19.70 2.61 8.17
N GLN A 646 19.47 1.39 8.69
CA GLN A 646 20.06 0.93 9.94
C GLN A 646 21.59 0.82 9.82
N LEU A 647 22.10 0.13 8.80
CA LEU A 647 23.54 0.00 8.53
C LEU A 647 24.19 1.37 8.27
N THR A 648 23.54 2.21 7.46
CA THR A 648 24.05 3.56 7.15
C THR A 648 24.16 4.44 8.40
N THR A 649 23.15 4.44 9.28
CA THR A 649 23.10 5.37 10.42
C THR A 649 23.62 4.79 11.74
N GLY A 650 23.91 3.49 11.77
CA GLY A 650 24.44 2.78 12.94
C GLY A 650 25.94 2.96 13.20
N ASP A 651 26.76 3.13 12.16
CA ASP A 651 28.18 3.54 12.29
C ASP A 651 28.40 4.92 11.65
N ASP A 652 28.95 5.81 12.47
CA ASP A 652 29.39 7.17 12.13
C ASP A 652 30.39 7.23 10.96
N LYS A 653 31.08 6.10 10.67
CA LYS A 653 31.99 5.92 9.52
C LYS A 653 31.26 5.53 8.22
N CYS A 654 30.09 4.89 8.31
CA CYS A 654 29.29 4.48 7.16
C CYS A 654 28.19 5.50 6.83
N ASN A 655 27.97 6.49 7.70
CA ASN A 655 26.89 7.46 7.56
C ASN A 655 27.19 8.56 6.52
N ILE A 656 26.97 8.22 5.24
CA ILE A 656 27.05 9.16 4.11
C ILE A 656 26.11 10.37 4.25
N PHE A 657 25.06 10.28 5.07
CA PHE A 657 24.10 11.37 5.30
C PHE A 657 24.47 12.32 6.45
N LYS A 658 25.55 12.03 7.18
CA LYS A 658 25.91 12.69 8.46
C LYS A 658 26.00 14.22 8.39
N ASN A 659 26.41 14.76 7.24
CA ASN A 659 26.66 16.19 7.04
C ASN A 659 25.53 16.91 6.25
N MET A 660 24.43 16.22 5.95
CA MET A 660 23.26 16.81 5.30
C MET A 660 22.44 17.68 6.25
N GLU A 661 21.69 18.63 5.70
CA GLU A 661 20.69 19.37 6.47
C GLU A 661 19.43 18.52 6.71
N ARG A 662 18.73 18.79 7.82
CA ARG A 662 17.64 17.91 8.30
C ARG A 662 16.41 17.91 7.39
N SER A 663 16.19 18.98 6.64
CA SER A 663 15.23 19.07 5.53
C SER A 663 15.58 18.08 4.41
N ASP A 664 16.83 18.16 3.96
CA ASP A 664 17.32 17.53 2.75
C ASP A 664 17.45 16.02 2.96
N TYR A 665 18.01 15.62 4.11
CA TYR A 665 18.02 14.22 4.54
C TYR A 665 16.60 13.65 4.67
N ARG A 666 15.62 14.43 5.17
CA ARG A 666 14.23 13.94 5.26
C ARG A 666 13.62 13.74 3.87
N SER A 667 13.88 14.65 2.93
CA SER A 667 13.39 14.56 1.55
C SER A 667 14.03 13.38 0.80
N LEU A 668 15.36 13.29 0.82
CA LEU A 668 16.13 12.21 0.21
C LEU A 668 15.77 10.85 0.84
N ARG A 669 15.66 10.75 2.17
CA ARG A 669 15.19 9.52 2.84
C ARG A 669 13.80 9.11 2.34
N GLN A 670 12.86 10.05 2.27
CA GLN A 670 11.50 9.77 1.82
C GLN A 670 11.50 9.27 0.37
N SER A 671 12.32 9.87 -0.50
CA SER A 671 12.39 9.49 -1.92
C SER A 671 13.19 8.20 -2.18
N ILE A 672 14.19 7.85 -1.36
CA ILE A 672 14.84 6.52 -1.44
C ILE A 672 13.81 5.44 -1.08
N ILE A 673 13.07 5.62 0.03
CA ILE A 673 12.02 4.68 0.45
C ILE A 673 10.91 4.59 -0.61
N ASP A 674 10.53 5.71 -1.23
CA ASP A 674 9.54 5.75 -2.33
C ASP A 674 9.98 4.97 -3.57
N MET A 675 11.28 4.93 -3.86
CA MET A 675 11.84 4.18 -4.98
C MET A 675 12.02 2.69 -4.67
N VAL A 676 12.51 2.34 -3.48
CA VAL A 676 12.67 0.92 -3.08
C VAL A 676 11.30 0.25 -2.89
N LEU A 677 10.31 0.92 -2.29
CA LEU A 677 8.95 0.38 -2.20
C LEU A 677 8.20 0.33 -3.55
N ALA A 678 8.81 0.85 -4.63
CA ALA A 678 8.26 0.77 -5.98
C ALA A 678 8.83 -0.40 -6.80
N THR A 679 9.91 -1.08 -6.38
CA THR A 679 10.38 -2.30 -7.08
C THR A 679 9.38 -3.45 -6.94
N GLU A 680 8.64 -3.51 -5.83
CA GLU A 680 7.56 -4.47 -5.55
C GLU A 680 6.68 -4.77 -6.79
N MET A 681 6.61 -6.04 -7.19
CA MET A 681 5.98 -6.43 -8.44
C MET A 681 4.45 -6.46 -8.37
N THR A 682 3.85 -6.61 -7.19
CA THR A 682 2.38 -6.44 -6.98
C THR A 682 1.87 -5.11 -7.55
N LYS A 683 2.67 -4.03 -7.40
CA LYS A 683 2.33 -2.66 -7.85
C LYS A 683 2.78 -2.33 -9.27
N HIS A 684 3.31 -3.30 -10.03
CA HIS A 684 3.86 -3.06 -11.37
C HIS A 684 2.90 -2.27 -12.28
N PHE A 685 1.68 -2.78 -12.49
CA PHE A 685 0.71 -2.11 -13.35
C PHE A 685 0.20 -0.78 -12.79
N GLU A 686 0.16 -0.61 -11.46
CA GLU A 686 -0.24 0.67 -10.85
C GLU A 686 0.75 1.77 -11.21
N HIS A 687 2.05 1.49 -11.09
CA HIS A 687 3.11 2.45 -11.38
C HIS A 687 3.26 2.73 -12.89
N VAL A 688 3.22 1.70 -13.74
CA VAL A 688 3.25 1.86 -15.20
C VAL A 688 2.03 2.64 -15.71
N ASN A 689 0.81 2.35 -15.21
CA ASN A 689 -0.38 3.10 -15.61
C ASN A 689 -0.35 4.56 -15.13
N LYS A 690 0.14 4.84 -13.92
CA LYS A 690 0.31 6.23 -13.45
C LYS A 690 1.33 6.98 -14.31
N PHE A 691 2.46 6.36 -14.64
CA PHE A 691 3.46 6.94 -15.55
C PHE A 691 2.86 7.24 -16.95
N VAL A 692 2.19 6.27 -17.58
CA VAL A 692 1.60 6.46 -18.92
C VAL A 692 0.52 7.55 -18.93
N ASN A 693 -0.32 7.63 -17.90
CA ASN A 693 -1.44 8.58 -17.85
C ASN A 693 -1.03 10.00 -17.39
N SER A 694 -0.02 10.15 -16.53
CA SER A 694 0.43 11.45 -16.02
C SER A 694 1.64 12.04 -16.76
N ILE A 695 2.48 11.20 -17.41
CA ILE A 695 3.66 11.64 -18.16
C ILE A 695 3.41 11.52 -19.67
N ASN A 696 3.28 10.31 -20.20
CA ASN A 696 3.33 10.09 -21.65
C ASN A 696 2.14 10.69 -22.41
N LYS A 697 0.90 10.53 -21.91
CA LYS A 697 -0.28 11.08 -22.58
C LYS A 697 -0.29 12.63 -22.58
N PRO A 698 -0.04 13.34 -21.45
CA PRO A 698 0.10 14.79 -21.46
C PRO A 698 1.29 15.29 -22.29
N LEU A 699 2.43 14.60 -22.26
CA LEU A 699 3.59 14.96 -23.07
C LEU A 699 3.30 14.88 -24.57
N ALA A 700 2.70 13.78 -25.03
CA ALA A 700 2.33 13.61 -26.44
C ALA A 700 1.37 14.72 -26.92
N ALA A 701 0.38 15.10 -26.11
CA ALA A 701 -0.53 16.20 -26.44
C ALA A 701 0.20 17.56 -26.57
N LEU A 702 1.17 17.85 -25.71
CA LEU A 702 1.98 19.08 -25.77
C LEU A 702 2.98 19.08 -26.95
N GLU A 703 3.44 17.89 -27.39
CA GLU A 703 4.33 17.76 -28.55
C GLU A 703 3.59 17.82 -29.91
N GLU A 704 2.25 17.68 -29.95
CA GLU A 704 1.46 17.87 -31.18
C GLU A 704 1.12 19.35 -31.48
N ASP A 705 1.08 20.24 -30.49
CA ASP A 705 0.49 21.60 -30.58
C ASP A 705 1.35 22.67 -31.29
N GLY A 706 2.47 22.28 -31.91
CA GLY A 706 3.16 23.04 -32.97
C GLY A 706 3.98 24.30 -32.60
N GLU A 707 3.68 25.03 -31.51
CA GLU A 707 4.47 26.20 -31.09
C GLU A 707 5.71 25.81 -30.23
N ALA A 708 6.75 25.32 -30.92
CA ALA A 708 7.95 24.70 -30.35
C ALA A 708 8.53 25.37 -29.07
N ASP A 709 8.84 26.66 -29.11
CA ASP A 709 9.56 27.32 -28.00
C ASP A 709 8.71 27.43 -26.71
N LYS A 710 7.41 27.75 -26.84
CA LYS A 710 6.51 27.86 -25.67
C LYS A 710 6.16 26.48 -25.10
N ASN A 711 5.96 25.50 -25.98
CA ASN A 711 5.61 24.15 -25.55
C ASN A 711 6.76 23.51 -24.77
N GLN A 712 8.03 23.80 -25.12
CA GLN A 712 9.18 23.27 -24.38
C GLN A 712 9.24 23.75 -22.91
N GLU A 713 8.97 25.04 -22.64
CA GLU A 713 8.91 25.55 -21.25
C GLU A 713 7.72 24.95 -20.47
N ALA A 714 6.58 24.79 -21.13
CA ALA A 714 5.41 24.13 -20.55
C ALA A 714 5.67 22.65 -20.22
N ILE A 715 6.32 21.91 -21.12
CA ILE A 715 6.74 20.51 -20.92
C ILE A 715 7.70 20.39 -19.74
N ILE A 716 8.76 21.21 -19.69
CA ILE A 716 9.73 21.18 -18.60
C ILE A 716 9.06 21.52 -17.26
N THR A 717 8.15 22.50 -17.24
CA THR A 717 7.38 22.87 -16.04
C THR A 717 6.49 21.72 -15.55
N MET A 718 5.79 21.05 -16.46
CA MET A 718 4.90 19.91 -16.16
C MET A 718 5.69 18.72 -15.59
N LEU A 719 6.81 18.35 -16.23
CA LEU A 719 7.65 17.22 -15.85
C LEU A 719 8.39 17.43 -14.51
N ARG A 720 8.77 18.67 -14.18
CA ARG A 720 9.50 19.02 -12.94
C ARG A 720 8.64 19.09 -11.68
N THR A 721 7.32 18.96 -11.78
CA THR A 721 6.43 18.92 -10.61
C THR A 721 6.81 17.76 -9.67
N PRO A 722 6.68 17.90 -8.33
CA PRO A 722 7.17 16.90 -7.39
C PRO A 722 6.56 15.50 -7.61
N ASP A 723 5.28 15.44 -7.94
CA ASP A 723 4.55 14.19 -8.16
C ASP A 723 5.04 13.50 -9.46
N ASN A 724 5.20 14.24 -10.55
CA ASN A 724 5.74 13.70 -11.80
C ASN A 724 7.20 13.26 -11.64
N ARG A 725 8.02 13.97 -10.85
CA ARG A 725 9.38 13.52 -10.51
C ARG A 725 9.40 12.24 -9.66
N SER A 726 8.43 12.03 -8.75
CA SER A 726 8.27 10.74 -8.06
C SER A 726 7.90 9.64 -9.08
N LEU A 727 6.90 9.86 -9.94
CA LEU A 727 6.50 8.88 -10.96
C LEU A 727 7.65 8.52 -11.92
N ILE A 728 8.41 9.51 -12.39
CA ILE A 728 9.59 9.30 -13.24
C ILE A 728 10.68 8.52 -12.51
N LYS A 729 10.97 8.83 -11.24
CA LYS A 729 11.93 8.06 -10.43
C LYS A 729 11.49 6.61 -10.21
N ARG A 730 10.21 6.37 -9.90
CA ARG A 730 9.66 5.01 -9.77
C ARG A 730 9.74 4.23 -11.07
N MET A 731 9.41 4.85 -12.20
CA MET A 731 9.55 4.22 -13.52
C MET A 731 11.02 3.91 -13.84
N LEU A 732 11.94 4.85 -13.56
CA LEU A 732 13.37 4.68 -13.80
C LEU A 732 13.96 3.50 -13.04
N ILE A 733 13.67 3.35 -11.73
CA ILE A 733 14.20 2.22 -10.95
C ILE A 733 13.59 0.89 -11.40
N LYS A 734 12.28 0.81 -11.66
CA LYS A 734 11.66 -0.43 -12.18
C LYS A 734 12.17 -0.82 -13.56
N CYS A 735 12.46 0.14 -14.42
CA CYS A 735 13.09 -0.12 -15.71
C CYS A 735 14.57 -0.51 -15.60
N ALA A 736 15.25 -0.20 -14.48
CA ALA A 736 16.64 -0.60 -14.25
C ALA A 736 16.73 -2.01 -13.63
N ASP A 737 15.88 -2.26 -12.63
CA ASP A 737 15.60 -3.52 -11.94
C ASP A 737 15.41 -4.68 -12.93
N VAL A 738 14.30 -4.73 -13.67
CA VAL A 738 14.02 -5.82 -14.63
C VAL A 738 14.62 -5.58 -16.03
N SER A 739 15.79 -4.94 -16.12
CA SER A 739 16.40 -4.57 -17.40
C SER A 739 17.07 -5.70 -18.20
N ASN A 740 17.25 -6.87 -17.59
CA ASN A 740 17.98 -8.01 -18.17
C ASN A 740 17.54 -8.42 -19.60
N PRO A 741 16.22 -8.42 -19.96
CA PRO A 741 15.80 -8.76 -21.32
C PRO A 741 16.22 -7.73 -22.38
N CYS A 742 16.60 -6.53 -21.96
CA CYS A 742 17.12 -5.46 -22.81
C CYS A 742 18.66 -5.42 -22.87
N ARG A 743 19.38 -6.30 -22.15
CA ARG A 743 20.85 -6.40 -22.18
C ARG A 743 21.37 -7.13 -23.44
N PRO A 744 22.68 -7.07 -23.73
CA PRO A 744 23.35 -7.97 -24.68
C PRO A 744 22.95 -9.45 -24.47
N LEU A 745 22.85 -10.22 -25.56
CA LEU A 745 22.22 -11.55 -25.54
C LEU A 745 22.87 -12.51 -24.53
N GLU A 746 24.19 -12.59 -24.48
CA GLU A 746 24.91 -13.46 -23.54
C GLU A 746 24.59 -13.13 -22.08
N GLN A 747 24.42 -11.84 -21.75
CA GLN A 747 24.03 -11.39 -20.42
C GLN A 747 22.54 -11.66 -20.13
N CYS A 748 21.67 -11.49 -21.13
CA CYS A 748 20.26 -11.86 -21.02
C CYS A 748 20.10 -13.37 -20.71
N ILE A 749 20.90 -14.23 -21.36
CA ILE A 749 20.96 -15.68 -21.10
C ILE A 749 21.47 -15.97 -19.68
N GLU A 750 22.56 -15.33 -19.24
CA GLU A 750 23.12 -15.54 -17.90
C GLU A 750 22.17 -15.06 -16.78
N TRP A 751 21.55 -13.89 -16.93
CA TRP A 751 20.54 -13.42 -15.97
C TRP A 751 19.30 -14.33 -15.95
N ALA A 752 18.84 -14.80 -17.11
CA ALA A 752 17.76 -15.79 -17.21
C ALA A 752 18.14 -17.12 -16.52
N ALA A 753 19.41 -17.54 -16.58
CA ALA A 753 19.91 -18.71 -15.88
C ALA A 753 19.88 -18.52 -14.36
N ARG A 754 20.43 -17.39 -13.88
CA ARG A 754 20.52 -17.03 -12.46
C ARG A 754 19.14 -16.98 -11.80
N ILE A 755 18.19 -16.24 -12.37
CA ILE A 755 16.84 -16.13 -11.79
C ILE A 755 16.09 -17.47 -11.81
N SER A 756 16.30 -18.28 -12.85
CA SER A 756 15.67 -19.61 -12.95
C SER A 756 16.16 -20.54 -11.84
N GLU A 757 17.47 -20.62 -11.57
CA GLU A 757 18.01 -21.47 -10.50
C GLU A 757 17.56 -21.00 -9.10
N GLU A 758 17.35 -19.71 -8.91
CA GLU A 758 16.83 -19.18 -7.63
C GLU A 758 15.36 -19.55 -7.41
N TYR A 759 14.51 -19.40 -8.44
CA TYR A 759 13.12 -19.89 -8.39
C TYR A 759 13.06 -21.43 -8.26
N PHE A 760 13.93 -22.18 -8.94
CA PHE A 760 14.01 -23.63 -8.76
C PHE A 760 14.38 -24.00 -7.32
N SER A 761 15.34 -23.28 -6.73
CA SER A 761 15.74 -23.46 -5.32
C SER A 761 14.62 -23.14 -4.32
N GLN A 762 13.74 -22.20 -4.65
CA GLN A 762 12.51 -21.94 -3.88
C GLN A 762 11.50 -23.08 -4.06
N THR A 763 11.18 -23.48 -5.29
CA THR A 763 10.20 -24.56 -5.58
C THR A 763 10.62 -25.90 -4.95
N ASP A 764 11.91 -26.23 -4.97
CA ASP A 764 12.48 -27.41 -4.29
C ASP A 764 12.35 -27.33 -2.76
N GLU A 765 12.31 -26.12 -2.20
CA GLU A 765 12.12 -25.88 -0.77
C GLU A 765 10.65 -25.92 -0.37
N GLU A 766 9.77 -25.28 -1.14
CA GLU A 766 8.32 -25.34 -0.93
C GLU A 766 7.83 -26.79 -0.88
N LYS A 767 8.27 -27.61 -1.86
CA LYS A 767 7.97 -29.05 -1.93
C LYS A 767 8.64 -29.88 -0.82
N ARG A 768 9.77 -29.41 -0.26
CA ARG A 768 10.48 -30.09 0.84
C ARG A 768 9.86 -29.77 2.22
N GLN A 769 9.30 -28.58 2.38
CA GLN A 769 8.68 -28.11 3.62
C GLN A 769 7.15 -28.31 3.67
N ASP A 770 6.56 -28.88 2.62
CA ASP A 770 5.09 -29.03 2.43
C ASP A 770 4.34 -27.68 2.47
N LEU A 771 5.00 -26.64 1.96
CA LEU A 771 4.42 -25.30 1.80
C LEU A 771 3.61 -25.21 0.49
N PRO A 772 2.61 -24.30 0.40
CA PRO A 772 1.94 -24.02 -0.86
C PRO A 772 2.95 -23.55 -1.92
N VAL A 773 3.13 -24.34 -2.98
CA VAL A 773 4.05 -24.03 -4.07
C VAL A 773 3.50 -22.84 -4.85
N VAL A 774 4.22 -21.71 -4.86
CA VAL A 774 3.70 -20.43 -5.42
C VAL A 774 4.02 -20.25 -6.90
N MET A 775 4.96 -21.03 -7.45
CA MET A 775 5.41 -20.99 -8.84
C MET A 775 5.54 -22.40 -9.47
N PRO A 776 4.46 -23.22 -9.53
CA PRO A 776 4.55 -24.63 -9.90
C PRO A 776 5.17 -24.98 -11.26
N VAL A 777 5.15 -24.09 -12.27
CA VAL A 777 5.89 -24.28 -13.55
C VAL A 777 7.40 -24.09 -13.39
N PHE A 778 7.85 -23.31 -12.40
CA PHE A 778 9.27 -23.09 -12.06
C PHE A 778 9.82 -24.21 -11.18
N ASP A 779 9.55 -25.45 -11.58
CA ASP A 779 10.26 -26.65 -11.13
C ASP A 779 11.32 -27.00 -12.18
N ARG A 780 12.57 -27.20 -11.75
CA ARG A 780 13.71 -27.56 -12.62
C ARG A 780 13.49 -28.79 -13.50
N ASN A 781 12.55 -29.67 -13.14
CA ASN A 781 12.20 -30.89 -13.88
C ASN A 781 11.19 -30.63 -15.01
N THR A 782 10.35 -29.59 -14.92
CA THR A 782 9.25 -29.32 -15.86
C THR A 782 9.36 -28.01 -16.61
N CYS A 783 10.04 -27.00 -16.05
CA CYS A 783 10.17 -25.67 -16.62
C CYS A 783 10.75 -25.68 -18.05
N SER A 784 10.27 -24.76 -18.88
CA SER A 784 10.97 -24.30 -20.08
C SER A 784 11.41 -22.86 -19.84
N ILE A 785 12.71 -22.63 -19.73
CA ILE A 785 13.24 -21.28 -19.48
C ILE A 785 12.95 -20.36 -20.68
N PRO A 786 13.12 -20.77 -21.96
CA PRO A 786 12.73 -19.96 -23.11
C PRO A 786 11.27 -19.51 -23.07
N LYS A 787 10.32 -20.40 -22.71
CA LYS A 787 8.91 -20.02 -22.54
C LYS A 787 8.72 -19.02 -21.41
N SER A 788 9.33 -19.28 -20.26
CA SER A 788 9.20 -18.40 -19.09
C SER A 788 9.73 -16.98 -19.38
N GLN A 789 10.82 -16.87 -20.14
CA GLN A 789 11.37 -15.59 -20.60
C GLN A 789 10.47 -14.92 -21.64
N ILE A 790 9.90 -15.68 -22.59
CA ILE A 790 8.87 -15.18 -23.52
C ILE A 790 7.69 -14.58 -22.76
N SER A 791 7.08 -15.32 -21.84
CA SER A 791 5.88 -14.89 -21.10
C SER A 791 6.18 -13.69 -20.20
N PHE A 792 7.35 -13.65 -19.56
CA PHE A 792 7.82 -12.48 -18.81
C PHE A 792 7.96 -11.23 -19.70
N ILE A 793 8.55 -11.38 -20.89
CA ILE A 793 8.74 -10.28 -21.85
C ILE A 793 7.40 -9.79 -22.43
N ASP A 794 6.52 -10.71 -22.84
CA ASP A 794 5.21 -10.42 -23.40
C ASP A 794 4.28 -9.77 -22.36
N TYR A 795 4.37 -10.14 -21.07
CA TYR A 795 3.43 -9.71 -20.01
C TYR A 795 3.86 -8.45 -19.21
N PHE A 796 5.16 -8.29 -18.90
CA PHE A 796 5.65 -7.17 -18.08
C PHE A 796 6.53 -6.18 -18.86
N ILE A 797 7.48 -6.70 -19.63
CA ILE A 797 8.61 -5.90 -20.13
C ILE A 797 8.21 -5.08 -21.35
N THR A 798 7.42 -5.65 -22.27
CA THR A 798 7.09 -5.02 -23.56
C THR A 798 6.41 -3.66 -23.39
N ASP A 799 5.32 -3.58 -22.61
CA ASP A 799 4.60 -2.32 -22.43
C ASP A 799 5.33 -1.33 -21.51
N MET A 800 6.04 -1.83 -20.48
CA MET A 800 6.84 -0.98 -19.59
C MET A 800 8.00 -0.31 -20.34
N PHE A 801 8.78 -1.06 -21.13
CA PHE A 801 9.87 -0.49 -21.92
C PHE A 801 9.39 0.31 -23.12
N ALA A 802 8.26 -0.04 -23.75
CA ALA A 802 7.66 0.81 -24.78
C ALA A 802 7.20 2.18 -24.21
N ALA A 803 6.71 2.22 -22.97
CA ALA A 803 6.39 3.47 -22.29
C ALA A 803 7.64 4.27 -21.91
N TRP A 804 8.73 3.62 -21.50
CA TRP A 804 9.98 4.28 -21.13
C TRP A 804 10.78 4.79 -22.34
N ASP A 805 10.87 3.99 -23.41
CA ASP A 805 11.44 4.38 -24.72
C ASP A 805 10.73 5.62 -25.30
N ALA A 806 9.39 5.65 -25.25
CA ALA A 806 8.60 6.79 -25.71
C ALA A 806 8.86 8.10 -24.93
N PHE A 807 9.42 8.04 -23.71
CA PHE A 807 9.79 9.20 -22.91
C PHE A 807 11.27 9.59 -23.08
N VAL A 808 12.17 8.60 -23.18
CA VAL A 808 13.63 8.75 -22.97
C VAL A 808 14.48 8.55 -24.23
N ASP A 809 13.93 7.94 -25.30
CA ASP A 809 14.63 7.49 -26.53
C ASP A 809 15.72 6.43 -26.23
N LEU A 810 15.32 5.16 -26.28
CA LEU A 810 16.11 3.99 -25.88
C LEU A 810 16.20 2.93 -27.01
N PRO A 811 16.50 3.32 -28.28
CA PRO A 811 16.41 2.43 -29.43
C PRO A 811 17.41 1.26 -29.39
N GLU A 812 18.51 1.41 -28.65
CA GLU A 812 19.50 0.37 -28.34
C GLU A 812 18.87 -0.77 -27.54
N LEU A 813 18.24 -0.44 -26.40
CA LEU A 813 17.56 -1.38 -25.50
C LEU A 813 16.39 -2.08 -26.22
N MET A 814 15.59 -1.32 -26.97
CA MET A 814 14.47 -1.89 -27.75
C MET A 814 14.95 -2.81 -28.87
N GLN A 815 16.16 -2.59 -29.42
CA GLN A 815 16.76 -3.49 -30.41
C GLN A 815 17.33 -4.76 -29.76
N HIS A 816 17.87 -4.69 -28.55
CA HIS A 816 18.24 -5.87 -27.77
C HIS A 816 17.02 -6.69 -27.38
N LEU A 817 15.95 -6.06 -26.86
CA LEU A 817 14.71 -6.73 -26.48
C LEU A 817 14.08 -7.51 -27.65
N ASP A 818 13.99 -6.89 -28.82
CA ASP A 818 13.52 -7.50 -30.08
C ASP A 818 14.40 -8.68 -30.55
N ASN A 819 15.72 -8.63 -30.32
CA ASN A 819 16.64 -9.71 -30.65
C ASN A 819 16.55 -10.88 -29.65
N ASN A 820 16.54 -10.58 -28.35
CA ASN A 820 16.50 -11.55 -27.26
C ASN A 820 15.15 -12.30 -27.24
N PHE A 821 14.05 -11.61 -27.50
CA PHE A 821 12.74 -12.24 -27.67
C PHE A 821 12.70 -13.24 -28.83
N LYS A 822 13.32 -12.90 -29.98
CA LYS A 822 13.45 -13.83 -31.12
C LYS A 822 14.34 -15.02 -30.81
N TYR A 823 15.40 -14.84 -30.02
CA TYR A 823 16.25 -15.93 -29.55
C TYR A 823 15.43 -16.94 -28.72
N TRP A 824 14.67 -16.46 -27.72
CA TRP A 824 13.82 -17.33 -26.91
C TRP A 824 12.70 -18.01 -27.72
N LYS A 825 12.04 -17.30 -28.66
CA LYS A 825 11.05 -17.91 -29.58
C LYS A 825 11.69 -18.99 -30.45
N GLY A 826 12.90 -18.78 -30.98
CA GLY A 826 13.62 -19.78 -31.76
C GLY A 826 13.94 -21.07 -30.98
N LEU A 827 14.31 -20.95 -29.70
CA LEU A 827 14.51 -22.12 -28.84
C LEU A 827 13.19 -22.86 -28.53
N ASP A 828 12.08 -22.14 -28.31
CA ASP A 828 10.77 -22.77 -28.07
C ASP A 828 10.18 -23.43 -29.33
N GLU A 829 10.40 -22.86 -30.52
CA GLU A 829 10.04 -23.49 -31.80
C GLU A 829 10.79 -24.82 -32.02
N MET A 830 12.05 -24.89 -31.55
CA MET A 830 12.85 -26.14 -31.49
C MET A 830 12.46 -27.06 -30.31
N LYS A 831 11.52 -26.64 -29.45
CA LYS A 831 11.08 -27.31 -28.20
C LYS A 831 12.20 -27.54 -27.19
N LEU A 832 13.23 -26.69 -27.22
CA LEU A 832 14.33 -26.72 -26.27
C LEU A 832 13.89 -26.07 -24.95
N ARG A 833 14.16 -26.75 -23.83
CA ARG A 833 13.98 -26.18 -22.48
C ARG A 833 15.24 -25.49 -21.95
N SER A 834 16.38 -25.74 -22.59
CA SER A 834 17.70 -25.23 -22.22
C SER A 834 17.89 -23.77 -22.63
N LEU A 835 18.78 -23.09 -21.90
CA LEU A 835 19.18 -21.69 -22.13
C LEU A 835 19.92 -21.45 -23.46
N ARG A 836 20.47 -22.51 -24.05
CA ARG A 836 21.25 -22.51 -25.29
C ARG A 836 20.87 -23.73 -26.15
N PRO A 837 21.08 -23.70 -27.48
CA PRO A 837 20.97 -24.89 -28.31
C PRO A 837 22.07 -25.91 -27.97
N PRO A 838 21.90 -27.18 -28.37
CA PRO A 838 23.00 -28.15 -28.34
C PRO A 838 24.20 -27.66 -29.17
N PRO A 839 25.45 -27.98 -28.80
CA PRO A 839 26.59 -27.81 -29.70
C PRO A 839 26.44 -28.71 -30.93
N GLU A 840 26.88 -28.21 -32.09
CA GLU A 840 26.90 -28.92 -33.39
C GLU A 840 28.03 -29.97 -33.47
#